data_AF-A0A2N5K068-F1
#
_entry.id   AF-A0A2N5K068-F1
#
_cell.length_a   1.000
_cell.length_b   1.000
_cell.length_c   1.000
_cell.angle_alpha   90.00
_cell.angle_beta   90.00
_cell.angle_gamma   90.00
#
_symmetry.space_group_name_H-M   'P 1'
#
loop_
_entity.id
_entity.type
_entity.pdbx_description
1 polymer ?
#
loop_
_entity_poly.entity_id
_entity_poly.type
_entity_poly.pdbx_seq_one_letter_code
_entity_poly.pdbx_strand_id
1 'polypeptide(L)'
;MKELLVPRFFLLLIVLAWLVVPTAPTSAAAPQLRAFWVDAFHEGIKTPEQTRRLVADAQLAGANALFVQVRRRADSYYRDSVEPVAADVAAGYDPLADLIAQAHAKGVQVHAWTVALPAWKDGYQQSDRDHVWYQHGPERAGAENWFTRDVDGRPGECGAPNDCGYFLDPGHPAVADYTVNVLLRLVQRYDIDGLHLDYIRYPGVRFGYNPTSLARFQAAAGRSDKPAPEDPQWQQWRRDQVTKLVKRIYLNVNLVRPQVALSVAAIAWGAAPEGDFSTSSPYKRTLQDWGGWLDAGYIDFAVPMIYDKEDGSQQQAWFDGWVNYARAHQGRRATAIGSGAWLNTADQNLAQMRRSATGTLGTVLYSYAIPVSGDRGKFLDRLRAEVWNDGAPAPRLSWKEQATTGHVLGKVVVNGVGADNVGLRINGNGQPDSFTTTDANGVFGVVDLPPGGYTASLRDPLSGANTAIPFEVAAGRVTTLQSTLPQSDPAGEWTPAGSDSAFGNLWNRTDQPVAQGKAARSWMWGPGSFGTGTERYAEAPNGKRLVQYWDKSRMEITNPGADRGQLWFVTNGLLTKELISGKAQVGNGAFAARTPATVPVAGDPNDGNSPTYASFTSLASLNGDKRETSAVGATIAQTVNRDGTLGFNRDLLRYNVRNAAYNQELGHNIPNVFDSYFKTLPLDWVFVLGYPITEPYWATVKVGGQPKDVLIQVYERRVLTYTPSNAAQYRVEMGNVGQHYWRWRYGTAPWEK
;
A
#
# COMPACT_ATOMS: atom_id res chain seq x y z
N MET A 1 95.01 -35.63 23.06
CA MET A 1 96.48 -35.46 23.12
C MET A 1 96.92 -34.98 21.74
N LYS A 2 97.53 -33.79 21.69
CA LYS A 2 98.30 -33.19 20.57
C LYS A 2 97.49 -32.76 19.32
N GLU A 3 97.22 -31.47 19.12
CA GLU A 3 98.11 -30.42 18.55
C GLU A 3 98.36 -30.65 17.04
N LEU A 4 98.29 -29.70 16.10
CA LEU A 4 98.68 -28.28 16.14
C LEU A 4 98.22 -27.56 14.83
N LEU A 5 98.34 -26.21 14.83
CA LEU A 5 98.45 -25.20 13.74
C LEU A 5 97.29 -24.16 13.75
N VAL A 6 97.30 -23.04 14.50
CA VAL A 6 98.21 -21.85 14.60
C VAL A 6 98.06 -20.93 13.35
N PRO A 7 98.14 -19.57 13.38
CA PRO A 7 97.36 -18.55 14.13
C PRO A 7 97.21 -17.18 13.35
N ARG A 8 96.71 -16.13 14.04
CA ARG A 8 97.04 -14.67 13.91
C ARG A 8 96.41 -13.75 12.81
N PHE A 9 95.57 -12.84 13.33
CA PHE A 9 95.63 -11.36 13.26
C PHE A 9 95.33 -10.53 11.97
N PHE A 10 94.46 -9.54 12.23
CA PHE A 10 94.49 -8.10 11.86
C PHE A 10 93.73 -7.57 10.62
N LEU A 11 92.84 -6.61 10.95
CA LEU A 11 92.57 -5.30 10.33
C LEU A 11 91.42 -5.14 9.29
N LEU A 12 90.60 -4.13 9.61
CA LEU A 12 89.60 -3.40 8.81
C LEU A 12 89.83 -3.36 7.29
N LEU A 13 88.73 -3.48 6.53
CA LEU A 13 88.35 -2.49 5.50
C LEU A 13 86.89 -2.65 5.02
N ILE A 14 86.19 -1.52 5.08
CA ILE A 14 84.89 -1.18 4.48
C ILE A 14 84.91 -1.49 2.97
N VAL A 15 83.80 -1.98 2.39
CA VAL A 15 83.22 -1.55 1.08
C VAL A 15 81.98 -2.37 0.67
N LEU A 16 80.92 -1.63 0.35
CA LEU A 16 79.72 -1.93 -0.47
C LEU A 16 78.71 -3.02 0.00
N ALA A 17 77.80 -2.63 0.90
CA ALA A 17 76.43 -3.15 0.86
C ALA A 17 75.62 -2.30 -0.13
N TRP A 18 75.09 -2.94 -1.16
CA TRP A 18 74.14 -2.32 -2.09
C TRP A 18 72.90 -1.84 -1.34
N LEU A 19 72.69 -0.53 -1.32
CA LEU A 19 71.43 0.12 -0.97
C LEU A 19 70.37 -0.29 -2.00
N VAL A 20 69.58 -1.32 -1.70
CA VAL A 20 68.25 -1.45 -2.28
C VAL A 20 67.39 -0.43 -1.56
N VAL A 21 67.30 0.77 -2.12
CA VAL A 21 66.27 1.74 -1.74
C VAL A 21 64.94 1.09 -2.13
N PRO A 22 64.03 0.79 -1.18
CA PRO A 22 62.69 0.38 -1.56
C PRO A 22 62.06 1.56 -2.30
N THR A 23 61.79 1.36 -3.59
CA THR A 23 60.96 2.30 -4.35
C THR A 23 59.64 2.43 -3.60
N ALA A 24 59.36 3.63 -3.09
CA ALA A 24 58.05 3.95 -2.53
C ALA A 24 56.97 3.48 -3.52
N PRO A 25 55.91 2.79 -3.07
CA PRO A 25 54.83 2.43 -3.96
C PRO A 25 54.31 3.71 -4.62
N THR A 26 54.27 3.73 -5.95
CA THR A 26 53.53 4.69 -6.73
C THR A 26 52.16 4.84 -6.05
N SER A 27 51.81 6.04 -5.60
CA SER A 27 50.51 6.28 -4.96
C SER A 27 49.42 5.70 -5.85
N ALA A 28 48.73 4.65 -5.38
CA ALA A 28 47.65 4.04 -6.13
C ALA A 28 46.60 5.12 -6.45
N ALA A 29 46.07 5.12 -7.68
CA ALA A 29 45.05 6.06 -8.09
C ALA A 29 43.83 5.96 -7.15
N ALA A 30 43.23 7.10 -6.80
CA ALA A 30 42.03 7.13 -5.99
C ALA A 30 40.88 6.38 -6.71
N PRO A 31 40.06 5.58 -6.02
CA PRO A 31 38.95 4.86 -6.64
C PRO A 31 38.01 5.81 -7.39
N GLN A 32 37.58 5.41 -8.59
CA GLN A 32 36.70 6.19 -9.45
C GLN A 32 35.83 5.27 -10.30
N LEU A 33 34.53 5.55 -10.36
CA LEU A 33 33.55 4.86 -11.19
C LEU A 33 33.78 5.24 -12.66
N ARG A 34 33.90 4.21 -13.50
CA ARG A 34 34.13 4.34 -14.94
C ARG A 34 33.20 3.38 -15.64
N ALA A 35 32.07 3.90 -16.09
CA ALA A 35 31.00 3.03 -16.52
C ALA A 35 30.37 3.44 -17.85
N PHE A 36 29.75 2.44 -18.46
CA PHE A 36 28.82 2.63 -19.56
C PHE A 36 27.43 2.18 -19.14
N TRP A 37 26.41 2.93 -19.53
CA TRP A 37 25.07 2.38 -19.66
C TRP A 37 24.97 1.57 -20.96
N VAL A 38 24.52 0.33 -20.84
CA VAL A 38 24.34 -0.59 -21.95
C VAL A 38 22.84 -0.81 -22.13
N ASP A 39 22.26 -0.12 -23.11
CA ASP A 39 20.83 -0.22 -23.38
C ASP A 39 20.48 -1.51 -24.13
N ALA A 40 19.26 -1.98 -23.95
CA ALA A 40 18.73 -3.13 -24.66
C ALA A 40 18.00 -2.75 -25.96
N PHE A 41 18.04 -1.49 -26.40
CA PHE A 41 17.54 -1.09 -27.72
C PHE A 41 18.54 -1.52 -28.82
N HIS A 42 19.83 -1.47 -28.53
CA HIS A 42 20.90 -1.86 -29.43
C HIS A 42 21.50 -3.24 -29.09
N GLU A 43 22.56 -3.61 -29.81
CA GLU A 43 23.41 -4.74 -29.45
C GLU A 43 24.13 -4.48 -28.12
N GLY A 44 24.25 -5.51 -27.30
CA GLY A 44 24.95 -5.41 -26.02
C GLY A 44 25.11 -6.78 -25.37
N ILE A 45 24.00 -7.41 -24.99
CA ILE A 45 24.02 -8.69 -24.30
C ILE A 45 23.08 -9.75 -24.90
N LYS A 46 22.45 -9.51 -26.05
CA LYS A 46 21.36 -10.37 -26.53
C LYS A 46 21.83 -11.74 -27.01
N THR A 47 23.12 -11.86 -27.32
CA THR A 47 23.79 -13.09 -27.76
C THR A 47 25.14 -13.26 -27.06
N PRO A 48 25.73 -14.47 -27.01
CA PRO A 48 27.06 -14.69 -26.45
C PRO A 48 28.17 -13.85 -27.12
N GLU A 49 28.03 -13.61 -28.43
CA GLU A 49 28.99 -12.78 -29.19
C GLU A 49 28.94 -11.31 -28.72
N GLN A 50 27.73 -10.77 -28.58
CA GLN A 50 27.53 -9.40 -28.12
C GLN A 50 28.09 -9.22 -26.70
N THR A 51 27.81 -10.15 -25.78
CA THR A 51 28.33 -10.11 -24.41
C THR A 51 29.86 -10.13 -24.39
N ARG A 52 30.50 -11.01 -25.19
CA ARG A 52 31.96 -11.07 -25.28
C ARG A 52 32.54 -9.76 -25.83
N ARG A 53 31.92 -9.19 -26.85
CA ARG A 53 32.34 -7.91 -27.44
C ARG A 53 32.21 -6.76 -26.44
N LEU A 54 31.10 -6.71 -25.70
CA LEU A 54 30.86 -5.70 -24.67
C LEU A 54 31.96 -5.72 -23.60
N VAL A 55 32.29 -6.90 -23.06
CA VAL A 55 33.34 -7.03 -22.05
C VAL A 55 34.71 -6.63 -22.61
N ALA A 56 35.04 -7.05 -23.84
CA ALA A 56 36.29 -6.66 -24.49
C ALA A 56 36.39 -5.14 -24.70
N ASP A 57 35.31 -4.49 -25.15
CA ASP A 57 35.26 -3.04 -25.33
C ASP A 57 35.33 -2.28 -24.00
N ALA A 58 34.73 -2.81 -22.92
CA ALA A 58 34.84 -2.25 -21.58
C ALA A 58 36.31 -2.26 -21.09
N GLN A 59 37.03 -3.36 -21.31
CA GLN A 59 38.46 -3.44 -21.01
C GLN A 59 39.29 -2.49 -21.86
N LEU A 60 38.99 -2.39 -23.17
CA LEU A 60 39.68 -1.49 -24.09
C LEU A 60 39.59 -0.03 -23.61
N ALA A 61 38.40 0.40 -23.20
CA ALA A 61 38.16 1.75 -22.68
C ALA A 61 38.77 2.00 -21.29
N GLY A 62 39.03 0.94 -20.51
CA GLY A 62 39.41 1.05 -19.11
C GLY A 62 38.22 1.27 -18.16
N ALA A 63 37.02 0.85 -18.56
CA ALA A 63 35.85 0.84 -17.70
C ALA A 63 35.98 -0.22 -16.60
N ASN A 64 35.44 0.07 -15.42
CA ASN A 64 35.44 -0.82 -14.26
C ASN A 64 34.03 -1.21 -13.78
N ALA A 65 32.99 -0.70 -14.45
CA ALA A 65 31.61 -1.10 -14.21
C ALA A 65 30.77 -1.01 -15.50
N LEU A 66 29.72 -1.84 -15.59
CA LEU A 66 28.73 -1.83 -16.66
C LEU A 66 27.33 -1.75 -16.05
N PHE A 67 26.54 -0.77 -16.50
CA PHE A 67 25.17 -0.53 -16.06
C PHE A 67 24.24 -1.05 -17.15
N VAL A 68 23.87 -2.33 -17.07
CA VAL A 68 23.30 -3.06 -18.21
C VAL A 68 21.80 -3.23 -18.08
N GLN A 69 21.04 -2.81 -19.09
CA GLN A 69 19.58 -2.88 -19.09
C GLN A 69 19.13 -4.34 -19.14
N VAL A 70 18.75 -4.89 -17.99
CA VAL A 70 18.28 -6.27 -17.86
C VAL A 70 16.77 -6.38 -17.79
N ARG A 71 16.08 -5.24 -17.67
CA ARG A 71 14.62 -5.11 -17.73
C ARG A 71 14.24 -3.88 -18.54
N ARG A 72 13.52 -4.05 -19.67
CA ARG A 72 13.22 -2.97 -20.63
C ARG A 72 11.75 -2.56 -20.63
N ARG A 73 10.82 -3.50 -20.81
CA ARG A 73 9.38 -3.27 -20.84
C ARG A 73 8.69 -4.42 -20.11
N ALA A 74 8.93 -4.52 -18.79
CA ALA A 74 8.44 -5.62 -17.95
C ALA A 74 8.74 -7.02 -18.52
N ASP A 75 9.91 -7.14 -19.15
CA ASP A 75 10.51 -8.35 -19.65
C ASP A 75 11.98 -8.43 -19.20
N SER A 76 12.58 -9.61 -19.33
CA SER A 76 13.88 -9.92 -18.75
C SER A 76 14.93 -10.30 -19.79
N TYR A 77 16.15 -9.81 -19.60
CA TYR A 77 17.36 -10.28 -20.27
C TYR A 77 18.14 -11.23 -19.34
N TYR A 78 17.40 -12.11 -18.66
CA TYR A 78 17.89 -13.11 -17.71
C TYR A 78 16.81 -14.17 -17.52
N ARG A 79 17.14 -15.44 -17.24
CA ARG A 79 16.14 -16.52 -17.30
C ARG A 79 15.36 -16.75 -16.01
N ASP A 80 16.03 -16.62 -14.87
CA ASP A 80 15.38 -16.77 -13.56
C ASP A 80 14.58 -15.50 -13.19
N SER A 81 13.54 -15.23 -13.96
CA SER A 81 12.65 -14.08 -13.83
C SER A 81 11.21 -14.51 -13.52
N VAL A 82 10.43 -13.61 -12.93
CA VAL A 82 8.96 -13.73 -12.89
C VAL A 82 8.31 -13.14 -14.15
N GLU A 83 9.08 -12.37 -14.92
CA GLU A 83 8.65 -11.75 -16.15
C GLU A 83 9.14 -12.56 -17.35
N PRO A 84 8.41 -12.54 -18.48
CA PRO A 84 8.86 -13.18 -19.71
C PRO A 84 10.25 -12.75 -20.13
N VAL A 85 10.97 -13.67 -20.78
CA VAL A 85 12.24 -13.32 -21.43
C VAL A 85 11.95 -12.43 -22.63
N ALA A 86 12.78 -11.41 -22.84
CA ALA A 86 12.66 -10.51 -23.98
C ALA A 86 12.79 -11.29 -25.30
N ALA A 87 11.91 -10.99 -26.26
CA ALA A 87 11.79 -11.75 -27.51
C ALA A 87 13.03 -11.72 -28.41
N ASP A 88 13.92 -10.74 -28.19
CA ASP A 88 15.17 -10.57 -28.94
C ASP A 88 16.39 -11.21 -28.26
N VAL A 89 16.21 -11.96 -27.16
CA VAL A 89 17.26 -12.78 -26.54
C VAL A 89 17.45 -14.09 -27.30
N ALA A 90 18.70 -14.47 -27.54
CA ALA A 90 19.02 -15.75 -28.18
C ALA A 90 18.39 -16.95 -27.45
N ALA A 91 17.83 -17.90 -28.21
CA ALA A 91 17.25 -19.10 -27.64
C ALA A 91 18.29 -19.89 -26.81
N GLY A 92 17.86 -20.42 -25.65
CA GLY A 92 18.75 -21.14 -24.72
C GLY A 92 19.69 -20.26 -23.89
N TYR A 93 19.82 -18.97 -24.18
CA TYR A 93 20.84 -18.10 -23.58
C TYR A 93 20.34 -17.34 -22.34
N ASP A 94 21.22 -17.17 -21.34
CA ASP A 94 21.02 -16.30 -20.19
C ASP A 94 22.02 -15.13 -20.24
N PRO A 95 21.60 -13.97 -20.80
CA PRO A 95 22.49 -12.83 -21.00
C PRO A 95 23.18 -12.31 -19.74
N LEU A 96 22.43 -12.16 -18.64
CA LEU A 96 22.95 -11.58 -17.42
C LEU A 96 23.94 -12.54 -16.73
N ALA A 97 23.64 -13.83 -16.67
CA ALA A 97 24.55 -14.81 -16.09
C ALA A 97 25.89 -14.86 -16.85
N ASP A 98 25.86 -14.86 -18.19
CA ASP A 98 27.07 -14.87 -19.01
C ASP A 98 27.86 -13.57 -18.86
N LEU A 99 27.18 -12.42 -18.84
CA LEU A 99 27.82 -11.13 -18.61
C LEU A 99 28.54 -11.08 -17.26
N ILE A 100 27.88 -11.49 -16.17
CA ILE A 100 28.47 -11.50 -14.83
C ILE A 100 29.74 -12.34 -14.82
N ALA A 101 29.67 -13.57 -15.33
CA ALA A 101 30.83 -14.47 -15.37
C ALA A 101 32.02 -13.86 -16.12
N GLN A 102 31.78 -13.26 -17.29
CA GLN A 102 32.83 -12.66 -18.11
C GLN A 102 33.37 -11.35 -17.51
N ALA A 103 32.50 -10.47 -17.02
CA ALA A 103 32.88 -9.17 -16.48
C ALA A 103 33.66 -9.30 -15.16
N HIS A 104 33.19 -10.14 -14.23
CA HIS A 104 33.85 -10.39 -12.95
C HIS A 104 35.24 -11.00 -13.12
N ALA A 105 35.42 -11.90 -14.09
CA ALA A 105 36.73 -12.45 -14.43
C ALA A 105 37.74 -11.38 -14.91
N LYS A 106 37.26 -10.19 -15.28
CA LYS A 106 38.06 -9.03 -15.69
C LYS A 106 38.06 -7.90 -14.66
N GLY A 107 37.46 -8.09 -13.48
CA GLY A 107 37.36 -7.07 -12.44
C GLY A 107 36.40 -5.93 -12.80
N VAL A 108 35.44 -6.17 -13.70
CA VAL A 108 34.41 -5.19 -14.10
C VAL A 108 33.13 -5.51 -13.34
N GLN A 109 32.60 -4.53 -12.60
CA GLN A 109 31.34 -4.66 -11.87
C GLN A 109 30.14 -4.71 -12.84
N VAL A 110 29.10 -5.46 -12.48
CA VAL A 110 27.83 -5.50 -13.21
C VAL A 110 26.73 -4.91 -12.34
N HIS A 111 26.24 -3.75 -12.77
CA HIS A 111 25.08 -3.08 -12.21
C HIS A 111 23.87 -3.38 -13.09
N ALA A 112 22.92 -4.16 -12.58
CA ALA A 112 21.71 -4.52 -13.29
C ALA A 112 20.78 -3.31 -13.39
N TRP A 113 20.75 -2.69 -14.56
CA TRP A 113 19.86 -1.57 -14.87
C TRP A 113 18.46 -2.08 -15.17
N THR A 114 17.49 -1.62 -14.38
CA THR A 114 16.08 -1.98 -14.51
C THR A 114 15.24 -0.74 -14.78
N VAL A 115 14.54 -0.73 -15.91
CA VAL A 115 13.43 0.21 -16.13
C VAL A 115 12.32 -0.18 -15.19
N ALA A 116 11.98 0.62 -14.18
CA ALA A 116 11.16 0.19 -13.04
C ALA A 116 9.65 0.17 -13.32
N LEU A 117 9.10 1.24 -13.91
CA LEU A 117 7.65 1.42 -14.08
C LEU A 117 7.14 1.33 -15.52
N PRO A 118 7.89 1.74 -16.56
CA PRO A 118 7.48 1.49 -17.93
C PRO A 118 7.39 -0.02 -18.22
N ALA A 119 6.25 -0.45 -18.74
CA ALA A 119 5.95 -1.87 -18.94
C ALA A 119 5.44 -2.20 -20.35
N TRP A 120 4.98 -1.23 -21.14
CA TRP A 120 4.54 -1.51 -22.51
C TRP A 120 4.76 -0.32 -23.45
N LYS A 121 4.75 -0.59 -24.75
CA LYS A 121 4.71 0.42 -25.81
C LYS A 121 3.93 -0.13 -27.00
N ASP A 122 3.17 0.70 -27.69
CA ASP A 122 2.54 0.30 -28.95
C ASP A 122 3.58 -0.22 -29.96
N GLY A 123 3.24 -1.32 -30.64
CA GLY A 123 4.16 -2.01 -31.56
C GLY A 123 5.25 -2.84 -30.87
N TYR A 124 5.32 -2.87 -29.53
CA TYR A 124 6.27 -3.72 -28.82
C TYR A 124 5.93 -5.21 -29.00
N GLN A 125 6.94 -6.00 -29.37
CA GLN A 125 6.77 -7.44 -29.59
C GLN A 125 7.08 -8.21 -28.31
N GLN A 126 6.03 -8.68 -27.65
CA GLN A 126 6.11 -9.66 -26.57
C GLN A 126 4.88 -10.56 -26.67
N SER A 127 5.08 -11.82 -27.07
CA SER A 127 4.00 -12.77 -27.32
C SER A 127 3.55 -13.52 -26.08
N ASP A 128 4.40 -13.56 -25.04
CA ASP A 128 4.09 -14.25 -23.79
C ASP A 128 2.93 -13.56 -23.07
N ARG A 129 1.89 -14.34 -22.76
CA ARG A 129 0.66 -13.84 -22.15
C ARG A 129 0.76 -13.68 -20.65
N ASP A 130 1.82 -14.17 -20.01
CA ASP A 130 2.12 -13.91 -18.60
C ASP A 130 2.67 -12.50 -18.38
N HIS A 131 3.00 -11.77 -19.45
CA HIS A 131 3.42 -10.39 -19.39
C HIS A 131 2.37 -9.48 -18.72
N VAL A 132 2.82 -8.58 -17.83
CA VAL A 132 1.95 -7.71 -17.00
C VAL A 132 0.96 -6.87 -17.80
N TRP A 133 1.30 -6.50 -19.04
CA TRP A 133 0.38 -5.81 -19.96
C TRP A 133 -0.90 -6.60 -20.23
N TYR A 134 -0.80 -7.91 -20.50
CA TYR A 134 -1.96 -8.74 -20.82
C TYR A 134 -2.75 -9.11 -19.57
N GLN A 135 -2.05 -9.28 -18.45
CA GLN A 135 -2.67 -9.61 -17.17
C GLN A 135 -3.42 -8.38 -16.60
N HIS A 136 -2.78 -7.22 -16.59
CA HIS A 136 -3.22 -6.04 -15.82
C HIS A 136 -3.32 -4.73 -16.63
N GLY A 137 -3.46 -4.83 -17.95
CA GLY A 137 -3.46 -3.70 -18.89
C GLY A 137 -4.54 -2.64 -18.64
N PRO A 138 -4.46 -1.49 -19.34
CA PRO A 138 -5.37 -0.36 -19.16
C PRO A 138 -6.86 -0.65 -19.39
N GLU A 139 -7.20 -1.73 -20.08
CA GLU A 139 -8.59 -2.15 -20.33
C GLU A 139 -9.22 -2.91 -19.15
N ARG A 140 -8.42 -3.34 -18.17
CA ARG A 140 -8.92 -4.01 -16.97
C ARG A 140 -9.76 -3.05 -16.10
N ALA A 141 -10.69 -3.61 -15.34
CA ALA A 141 -11.57 -2.86 -14.45
C ALA A 141 -11.02 -2.84 -13.01
N GLY A 142 -11.26 -1.74 -12.29
CA GLY A 142 -10.94 -1.62 -10.87
C GLY A 142 -9.47 -1.87 -10.55
N ALA A 143 -9.20 -2.63 -9.49
CA ALA A 143 -7.86 -2.94 -8.98
C ALA A 143 -7.02 -3.86 -9.90
N GLU A 144 -7.64 -4.44 -10.94
CA GLU A 144 -6.90 -5.26 -11.93
C GLU A 144 -6.22 -4.41 -13.01
N ASN A 145 -6.50 -3.10 -13.07
CA ASN A 145 -5.77 -2.17 -13.93
C ASN A 145 -4.61 -1.53 -13.16
N TRP A 146 -3.40 -1.93 -13.53
CA TRP A 146 -2.18 -1.47 -12.85
C TRP A 146 -1.55 -0.25 -13.52
N PHE A 147 -2.04 0.19 -14.67
CA PHE A 147 -1.42 1.24 -15.45
C PHE A 147 -1.91 2.63 -15.05
N THR A 148 -0.99 3.59 -15.09
CA THR A 148 -1.29 4.98 -14.78
C THR A 148 -2.09 5.64 -15.91
N ARG A 149 -2.88 6.65 -15.52
CA ARG A 149 -3.64 7.49 -16.44
C ARG A 149 -3.26 8.95 -16.25
N ASP A 150 -3.41 9.73 -17.31
CA ASP A 150 -3.35 11.17 -17.20
C ASP A 150 -4.65 11.73 -16.56
N VAL A 151 -4.64 13.03 -16.26
CA VAL A 151 -5.80 13.75 -15.71
C VAL A 151 -7.03 13.73 -16.62
N ASP A 152 -6.91 13.38 -17.90
CA ASP A 152 -8.04 13.26 -18.83
C ASP A 152 -8.55 11.81 -18.93
N GLY A 153 -7.91 10.87 -18.22
CA GLY A 153 -8.23 9.45 -18.21
C GLY A 153 -7.54 8.63 -19.31
N ARG A 154 -6.67 9.25 -20.12
CA ARG A 154 -5.94 8.56 -21.19
C ARG A 154 -4.83 7.68 -20.60
N PRO A 155 -4.68 6.43 -21.08
CA PRO A 155 -3.60 5.57 -20.64
C PRO A 155 -2.30 5.90 -21.40
N GLY A 156 -1.18 5.96 -20.68
CA GLY A 156 0.15 6.12 -21.26
C GLY A 156 0.57 7.55 -21.64
N GLU A 157 1.88 7.73 -21.80
CA GLU A 157 2.52 8.93 -22.31
C GLU A 157 2.77 8.77 -23.81
N CYS A 158 2.17 9.62 -24.64
CA CYS A 158 2.24 9.50 -26.09
C CYS A 158 3.04 10.66 -26.68
N GLY A 159 4.17 10.36 -27.33
CA GLY A 159 4.97 11.36 -28.07
C GLY A 159 4.35 11.74 -29.42
N ALA A 160 3.59 10.82 -30.00
CA ALA A 160 2.81 10.98 -31.21
C ALA A 160 1.59 10.03 -31.15
N PRO A 161 0.55 10.22 -32.01
CA PRO A 161 -0.53 9.25 -32.13
C PRO A 161 0.01 7.83 -32.37
N ASN A 162 -0.46 6.85 -31.60
CA ASN A 162 -0.05 5.44 -31.65
C ASN A 162 1.42 5.15 -31.23
N ASP A 163 2.09 6.09 -30.55
CA ASP A 163 3.42 5.90 -29.95
C ASP A 163 3.36 6.05 -28.42
N CYS A 164 2.42 5.34 -27.79
CA CYS A 164 2.17 5.48 -26.36
C CYS A 164 3.06 4.54 -25.54
N GLY A 165 3.82 5.12 -24.61
CA GLY A 165 4.53 4.39 -23.56
C GLY A 165 3.65 4.23 -22.33
N TYR A 166 3.47 2.99 -21.87
CA TYR A 166 2.58 2.68 -20.75
C TYR A 166 3.38 2.35 -19.50
N PHE A 167 2.99 2.99 -18.40
CA PHE A 167 3.66 2.91 -17.11
C PHE A 167 2.73 2.28 -16.08
N LEU A 168 3.27 1.40 -15.26
CA LEU A 168 2.64 0.96 -14.04
C LEU A 168 2.51 2.14 -13.07
N ASP A 169 1.41 2.20 -12.33
CA ASP A 169 1.13 3.28 -11.39
C ASP A 169 1.75 2.97 -10.02
N PRO A 170 2.77 3.71 -9.55
CA PRO A 170 3.43 3.43 -8.28
C PRO A 170 2.53 3.70 -7.06
N GLY A 171 1.39 4.38 -7.24
CA GLY A 171 0.35 4.50 -6.23
C GLY A 171 -0.58 3.28 -6.15
N HIS A 172 -0.43 2.29 -7.02
CA HIS A 172 -1.23 1.06 -6.97
C HIS A 172 -0.59 0.02 -6.02
N PRO A 173 -1.31 -0.53 -5.03
CA PRO A 173 -0.75 -1.48 -4.06
C PRO A 173 -0.08 -2.69 -4.71
N ALA A 174 -0.76 -3.32 -5.68
CA ALA A 174 -0.23 -4.48 -6.39
C ALA A 174 1.02 -4.16 -7.24
N VAL A 175 1.14 -2.94 -7.77
CA VAL A 175 2.33 -2.51 -8.53
C VAL A 175 3.54 -2.38 -7.62
N ALA A 176 3.36 -1.84 -6.41
CA ALA A 176 4.44 -1.74 -5.44
C ALA A 176 4.98 -3.13 -5.05
N ASP A 177 4.08 -4.07 -4.74
CA ASP A 177 4.46 -5.46 -4.43
C ASP A 177 5.13 -6.15 -5.63
N TYR A 178 4.52 -6.06 -6.81
CA TYR A 178 5.05 -6.61 -8.06
C TYR A 178 6.47 -6.10 -8.34
N THR A 179 6.67 -4.78 -8.30
CA THR A 179 7.96 -4.16 -8.61
C THR A 179 9.04 -4.62 -7.63
N VAL A 180 8.74 -4.62 -6.33
CA VAL A 180 9.69 -5.14 -5.32
C VAL A 180 10.01 -6.61 -5.56
N ASN A 181 9.02 -7.43 -5.86
CA ASN A 181 9.21 -8.87 -6.07
C ASN A 181 10.08 -9.19 -7.30
N VAL A 182 9.83 -8.51 -8.43
CA VAL A 182 10.64 -8.66 -9.66
C VAL A 182 12.11 -8.33 -9.37
N LEU A 183 12.36 -7.15 -8.79
CA LEU A 183 13.70 -6.67 -8.53
C LEU A 183 14.43 -7.49 -7.46
N LEU A 184 13.70 -7.96 -6.43
CA LEU A 184 14.29 -8.76 -5.37
C LEU A 184 14.64 -10.17 -5.85
N ARG A 185 13.84 -10.76 -6.75
CA ARG A 185 14.19 -12.03 -7.39
C ARG A 185 15.51 -11.93 -8.15
N LEU A 186 15.68 -10.87 -8.94
CA LEU A 186 16.93 -10.57 -9.65
C LEU A 186 18.12 -10.51 -8.67
N VAL A 187 18.01 -9.72 -7.60
CA VAL A 187 19.06 -9.57 -6.57
C VAL A 187 19.38 -10.88 -5.83
N GLN A 188 18.38 -11.73 -5.61
CA GLN A 188 18.57 -13.02 -4.93
C GLN A 188 19.27 -14.06 -5.82
N ARG A 189 19.07 -13.98 -7.14
CA ARG A 189 19.47 -15.03 -8.09
C ARG A 189 20.78 -14.75 -8.82
N TYR A 190 21.13 -13.49 -9.02
CA TYR A 190 22.32 -13.10 -9.77
C TYR A 190 23.32 -12.37 -8.88
N ASP A 191 24.60 -12.68 -9.07
CA ASP A 191 25.72 -12.07 -8.36
C ASP A 191 26.05 -10.70 -8.97
N ILE A 192 25.12 -9.77 -8.84
CA ILE A 192 25.27 -8.39 -9.33
C ILE A 192 25.98 -7.54 -8.27
N ASP A 193 26.73 -6.54 -8.71
CA ASP A 193 27.38 -5.56 -7.82
C ASP A 193 26.43 -4.43 -7.43
N GLY A 194 25.43 -4.16 -8.28
CA GLY A 194 24.43 -3.14 -8.04
C GLY A 194 23.11 -3.40 -8.74
N LEU A 195 22.03 -2.90 -8.14
CA LEU A 195 20.73 -2.72 -8.75
C LEU A 195 20.58 -1.24 -9.12
N HIS A 196 20.43 -0.94 -10.41
CA HIS A 196 20.34 0.42 -10.92
C HIS A 196 18.93 0.72 -11.44
N LEU A 197 18.18 1.58 -10.75
CA LEU A 197 16.80 1.89 -11.09
C LEU A 197 16.72 3.05 -12.07
N ASP A 198 16.06 2.84 -13.20
CA ASP A 198 15.68 3.90 -14.13
C ASP A 198 14.15 3.99 -14.23
N TYR A 199 13.63 5.15 -14.62
CA TYR A 199 12.21 5.45 -14.69
C TYR A 199 11.44 5.12 -13.39
N ILE A 200 12.09 5.20 -12.22
CA ILE A 200 11.43 5.12 -10.91
C ILE A 200 10.77 6.46 -10.58
N ARG A 201 9.71 6.79 -11.34
CA ARG A 201 9.02 8.09 -11.35
C ARG A 201 7.69 7.99 -12.11
N TYR A 202 6.83 9.01 -11.96
CA TYR A 202 5.71 9.17 -12.90
C TYR A 202 6.22 9.62 -14.28
N PRO A 203 5.46 9.37 -15.37
CA PRO A 203 5.82 9.87 -16.71
C PRO A 203 5.96 11.40 -16.71
N GLY A 204 5.01 12.07 -16.05
CA GLY A 204 5.02 13.51 -15.80
C GLY A 204 3.91 13.94 -14.84
N VAL A 205 3.84 15.24 -14.56
CA VAL A 205 2.92 15.84 -13.57
C VAL A 205 1.44 15.58 -13.88
N ARG A 206 1.07 15.30 -15.13
CA ARG A 206 -0.31 14.99 -15.51
C ARG A 206 -0.76 13.57 -15.15
N PHE A 207 0.15 12.69 -14.74
CA PHE A 207 -0.12 11.26 -14.51
C PHE A 207 -0.34 10.92 -13.04
N GLY A 208 -0.73 9.67 -12.76
CA GLY A 208 -1.07 9.17 -11.43
C GLY A 208 -2.56 9.07 -11.15
N TYR A 209 -3.41 9.32 -12.14
CA TYR A 209 -4.87 9.28 -12.01
C TYR A 209 -5.45 7.88 -12.24
N ASN A 210 -4.70 6.82 -11.94
CA ASN A 210 -5.28 5.49 -11.83
C ASN A 210 -6.41 5.54 -10.76
N PRO A 211 -7.61 4.99 -11.01
CA PRO A 211 -8.74 5.07 -10.07
C PRO A 211 -8.41 4.56 -8.67
N THR A 212 -7.62 3.49 -8.54
CA THR A 212 -7.16 2.96 -7.26
C THR A 212 -6.28 3.98 -6.52
N SER A 213 -5.29 4.56 -7.22
CA SER A 213 -4.40 5.58 -6.65
C SER A 213 -5.16 6.85 -6.24
N LEU A 214 -6.09 7.32 -7.08
CA LEU A 214 -6.91 8.49 -6.78
C LEU A 214 -7.80 8.26 -5.54
N ALA A 215 -8.44 7.09 -5.43
CA ALA A 215 -9.26 6.75 -4.27
C ALA A 215 -8.42 6.68 -2.97
N ARG A 216 -7.20 6.15 -3.05
CA ARG A 216 -6.26 6.15 -1.91
C ARG A 216 -5.88 7.56 -1.48
N PHE A 217 -5.58 8.45 -2.43
CA PHE A 217 -5.31 9.85 -2.10
C PHE A 217 -6.52 10.54 -1.48
N GLN A 218 -7.70 10.37 -2.06
CA GLN A 218 -8.95 10.92 -1.55
C GLN A 218 -9.21 10.49 -0.10
N ALA A 219 -9.04 9.21 0.20
CA ALA A 219 -9.16 8.68 1.56
C ALA A 219 -8.09 9.28 2.50
N ALA A 220 -6.83 9.33 2.06
CA ALA A 220 -5.73 9.84 2.89
C ALA A 220 -5.82 11.37 3.15
N ALA A 221 -6.33 12.13 2.19
CA ALA A 221 -6.46 13.58 2.27
C ALA A 221 -7.82 14.05 2.81
N GLY A 222 -8.79 13.13 3.02
CA GLY A 222 -10.16 13.50 3.40
C GLY A 222 -10.88 14.30 2.31
N ARG A 223 -10.61 13.99 1.04
CA ARG A 223 -11.08 14.72 -0.14
C ARG A 223 -11.96 13.83 -1.01
N SER A 224 -12.88 14.45 -1.77
CA SER A 224 -13.75 13.74 -2.73
C SER A 224 -13.57 14.23 -4.16
N ASP A 225 -12.76 15.27 -4.38
CA ASP A 225 -12.51 15.87 -5.68
C ASP A 225 -11.44 15.11 -6.47
N LYS A 226 -11.39 15.39 -7.78
CA LYS A 226 -10.26 15.03 -8.63
C LYS A 226 -9.29 16.22 -8.64
N PRO A 227 -8.12 16.10 -7.99
CA PRO A 227 -7.21 17.25 -7.84
C PRO A 227 -6.61 17.66 -9.18
N ALA A 228 -6.29 18.95 -9.33
CA ALA A 228 -5.50 19.43 -10.46
C ALA A 228 -4.07 18.82 -10.44
N PRO A 229 -3.39 18.67 -11.60
CA PRO A 229 -2.05 18.09 -11.66
C PRO A 229 -1.03 18.80 -10.76
N GLU A 230 -1.19 20.11 -10.58
CA GLU A 230 -0.33 20.98 -9.79
C GLU A 230 -0.79 21.16 -8.33
N ASP A 231 -1.86 20.48 -7.89
CA ASP A 231 -2.30 20.52 -6.50
C ASP A 231 -1.15 20.07 -5.56
N PRO A 232 -0.74 20.89 -4.57
CA PRO A 232 0.42 20.59 -3.73
C PRO A 232 0.28 19.29 -2.93
N GLN A 233 -0.92 18.97 -2.42
CA GLN A 233 -1.15 17.73 -1.66
C GLN A 233 -1.08 16.52 -2.59
N TRP A 234 -1.63 16.63 -3.81
CA TRP A 234 -1.59 15.56 -4.79
C TRP A 234 -0.17 15.31 -5.33
N GLN A 235 0.60 16.37 -5.59
CA GLN A 235 2.01 16.23 -5.95
C GLN A 235 2.82 15.58 -4.83
N GLN A 236 2.62 16.01 -3.58
CA GLN A 236 3.33 15.44 -2.45
C GLN A 236 2.97 13.96 -2.26
N TRP A 237 1.67 13.63 -2.26
CA TRP A 237 1.22 12.25 -2.10
C TRP A 237 1.81 11.31 -3.16
N ARG A 238 1.89 11.76 -4.42
CA ARG A 238 2.51 11.00 -5.51
C ARG A 238 4.02 10.83 -5.32
N ARG A 239 4.74 11.88 -4.92
CA ARG A 239 6.17 11.76 -4.55
C ARG A 239 6.35 10.74 -3.43
N ASP A 240 5.50 10.79 -2.41
CA ASP A 240 5.55 9.85 -1.28
C ASP A 240 5.37 8.39 -1.73
N GLN A 241 4.53 8.11 -2.74
CA GLN A 241 4.37 6.74 -3.26
C GLN A 241 5.67 6.23 -3.90
N VAL A 242 6.33 7.07 -4.70
CA VAL A 242 7.62 6.72 -5.32
C VAL A 242 8.71 6.57 -4.26
N THR A 243 8.80 7.50 -3.32
CA THR A 243 9.76 7.47 -2.21
C THR A 243 9.58 6.23 -1.33
N LYS A 244 8.34 5.86 -1.00
CA LYS A 244 8.04 4.63 -0.25
C LYS A 244 8.49 3.38 -1.00
N LEU A 245 8.26 3.33 -2.32
CA LEU A 245 8.72 2.22 -3.17
C LEU A 245 10.25 2.13 -3.20
N VAL A 246 10.96 3.24 -3.41
CA VAL A 246 12.44 3.30 -3.39
C VAL A 246 12.98 2.82 -2.04
N LYS A 247 12.47 3.37 -0.94
CA LYS A 247 12.86 2.96 0.43
C LYS A 247 12.62 1.48 0.67
N ARG A 248 11.48 0.95 0.20
CA ARG A 248 11.15 -0.47 0.33
C ARG A 248 12.10 -1.35 -0.48
N ILE A 249 12.47 -0.95 -1.69
CA ILE A 249 13.48 -1.66 -2.50
C ILE A 249 14.83 -1.66 -1.76
N TYR A 250 15.29 -0.50 -1.28
CA TYR A 250 16.54 -0.36 -0.55
C TYR A 250 16.63 -1.29 0.67
N LEU A 251 15.60 -1.27 1.52
CA LEU A 251 15.56 -2.12 2.71
C LEU A 251 15.54 -3.60 2.36
N ASN A 252 14.82 -4.01 1.31
CA ASN A 252 14.78 -5.41 0.89
C ASN A 252 16.12 -5.86 0.27
N VAL A 253 16.77 -5.02 -0.55
CA VAL A 253 18.12 -5.28 -1.07
C VAL A 253 19.10 -5.46 0.08
N ASN A 254 19.10 -4.55 1.07
CA ASN A 254 20.00 -4.65 2.21
C ASN A 254 19.68 -5.85 3.13
N LEU A 255 18.43 -6.28 3.18
CA LEU A 255 18.02 -7.48 3.93
C LEU A 255 18.61 -8.75 3.32
N VAL A 256 18.64 -8.88 1.99
CA VAL A 256 19.07 -10.11 1.31
C VAL A 256 20.55 -10.11 0.89
N ARG A 257 21.07 -8.95 0.45
CA ARG A 257 22.41 -8.77 -0.13
C ARG A 257 22.93 -7.36 0.23
N PRO A 258 23.37 -7.12 1.47
CA PRO A 258 23.76 -5.77 1.95
C PRO A 258 24.91 -5.11 1.16
N GLN A 259 25.72 -5.90 0.45
CA GLN A 259 26.82 -5.38 -0.37
C GLN A 259 26.37 -4.86 -1.76
N VAL A 260 25.19 -5.25 -2.24
CA VAL A 260 24.66 -4.78 -3.53
C VAL A 260 24.29 -3.30 -3.41
N ALA A 261 24.83 -2.47 -4.30
CA ALA A 261 24.51 -1.04 -4.35
C ALA A 261 23.14 -0.79 -4.98
N LEU A 262 22.30 0.04 -4.38
CA LEU A 262 21.09 0.57 -5.01
C LEU A 262 21.40 1.96 -5.59
N SER A 263 21.34 2.12 -6.90
CA SER A 263 21.52 3.41 -7.55
C SER A 263 20.34 3.79 -8.42
N VAL A 264 20.24 5.06 -8.81
CA VAL A 264 19.16 5.55 -9.66
C VAL A 264 19.69 6.35 -10.84
N ALA A 265 19.13 6.14 -12.04
CA ALA A 265 19.21 7.08 -13.14
C ALA A 265 18.28 8.26 -12.81
N ALA A 266 18.87 9.40 -12.46
CA ALA A 266 18.17 10.56 -11.92
C ALA A 266 17.91 11.61 -13.00
N ILE A 267 16.71 12.19 -13.03
CA ILE A 267 16.37 13.27 -13.97
C ILE A 267 17.13 14.55 -13.59
N ALA A 268 17.78 15.17 -14.57
CA ALA A 268 18.51 16.43 -14.45
C ALA A 268 18.13 17.41 -15.59
N TRP A 269 16.84 17.58 -15.85
CA TRP A 269 16.37 18.41 -16.97
C TRP A 269 16.46 19.91 -16.68
N GLY A 270 16.98 20.68 -17.64
CA GLY A 270 17.07 22.14 -17.56
C GLY A 270 18.13 22.59 -16.56
N ALA A 271 18.03 23.83 -16.08
CA ALA A 271 18.96 24.37 -15.09
C ALA A 271 18.88 23.61 -13.75
N ALA A 272 20.05 23.39 -13.14
CA ALA A 272 20.14 22.93 -11.76
C ALA A 272 19.52 23.95 -10.78
N PRO A 273 18.93 23.51 -9.66
CA PRO A 273 18.38 24.44 -8.67
C PRO A 273 19.49 25.17 -7.90
N GLU A 274 19.18 26.36 -7.39
CA GLU A 274 20.04 27.14 -6.49
C GLU A 274 19.98 26.60 -5.05
N GLY A 275 20.38 25.34 -4.86
CA GLY A 275 20.41 24.66 -3.55
C GLY A 275 19.13 23.90 -3.20
N ASP A 276 17.96 24.54 -3.27
CA ASP A 276 16.70 23.89 -2.92
C ASP A 276 16.23 22.91 -4.01
N PHE A 277 16.41 21.62 -3.76
CA PHE A 277 15.99 20.55 -4.67
C PHE A 277 14.51 20.60 -5.03
N SER A 278 13.64 21.10 -4.15
CA SER A 278 12.20 21.19 -4.38
C SER A 278 11.83 22.12 -5.54
N THR A 279 12.75 23.02 -5.91
CA THR A 279 12.56 23.95 -7.02
C THR A 279 12.85 23.33 -8.39
N SER A 280 13.49 22.16 -8.42
CA SER A 280 14.02 21.52 -9.62
C SER A 280 12.96 20.84 -10.51
N SER A 281 13.31 20.62 -11.78
CA SER A 281 12.49 19.84 -12.72
C SER A 281 12.18 18.41 -12.24
N PRO A 282 13.14 17.59 -11.75
CA PRO A 282 12.83 16.23 -11.28
C PRO A 282 11.75 16.21 -10.19
N TYR A 283 11.82 17.15 -9.25
CA TYR A 283 10.86 17.25 -8.14
C TYR A 283 9.45 17.70 -8.61
N LYS A 284 9.38 18.71 -9.48
CA LYS A 284 8.10 19.32 -9.91
C LYS A 284 7.43 18.60 -11.08
N ARG A 285 8.20 18.16 -12.07
CA ARG A 285 7.67 17.70 -13.36
C ARG A 285 7.53 16.19 -13.45
N THR A 286 8.43 15.44 -12.80
CA THR A 286 8.42 13.97 -12.83
C THR A 286 8.16 13.33 -11.47
N LEU A 287 8.10 14.13 -10.41
CA LEU A 287 7.87 13.68 -9.03
C LEU A 287 8.93 12.67 -8.56
N GLN A 288 10.18 12.87 -9.00
CA GLN A 288 11.33 12.04 -8.67
C GLN A 288 12.21 12.78 -7.65
N ASP A 289 12.03 12.47 -6.36
CA ASP A 289 12.70 13.15 -5.25
C ASP A 289 14.10 12.59 -4.95
N TRP A 290 14.95 12.48 -5.97
CA TRP A 290 16.25 11.82 -5.80
C TRP A 290 17.20 12.58 -4.85
N GLY A 291 17.07 13.90 -4.72
CA GLY A 291 17.79 14.69 -3.71
C GLY A 291 17.39 14.28 -2.30
N GLY A 292 16.08 14.23 -2.01
CA GLY A 292 15.57 13.75 -0.73
C GLY A 292 15.95 12.29 -0.44
N TRP A 293 16.10 11.44 -1.45
CA TRP A 293 16.55 10.05 -1.27
C TRP A 293 18.02 9.95 -0.86
N LEU A 294 18.90 10.84 -1.34
CA LEU A 294 20.30 10.92 -0.90
C LEU A 294 20.41 11.41 0.56
N ASP A 295 19.64 12.44 0.90
CA ASP A 295 19.60 13.00 2.25
C ASP A 295 19.03 12.01 3.27
N ALA A 296 18.02 11.24 2.87
CA ALA A 296 17.41 10.22 3.73
C ALA A 296 18.18 8.89 3.74
N GLY A 297 19.11 8.66 2.81
CA GLY A 297 19.83 7.39 2.68
C GLY A 297 19.01 6.24 2.06
N TYR A 298 17.98 6.55 1.27
CA TYR A 298 17.10 5.57 0.62
C TYR A 298 17.67 4.98 -0.68
N ILE A 299 18.82 5.48 -1.12
CA ILE A 299 19.62 4.95 -2.23
C ILE A 299 21.09 5.02 -1.80
N ASP A 300 21.97 4.33 -2.51
CA ASP A 300 23.42 4.41 -2.28
C ASP A 300 24.06 5.53 -3.09
N PHE A 301 23.64 5.71 -4.34
CA PHE A 301 24.05 6.88 -5.11
C PHE A 301 23.07 7.21 -6.24
N ALA A 302 22.99 8.49 -6.58
CA ALA A 302 22.28 8.95 -7.76
C ALA A 302 23.25 9.12 -8.93
N VAL A 303 22.79 8.81 -10.14
CA VAL A 303 23.48 9.13 -11.39
C VAL A 303 22.61 10.09 -12.18
N PRO A 304 22.70 11.42 -11.96
CA PRO A 304 21.95 12.39 -12.73
C PRO A 304 22.28 12.28 -14.22
N MET A 305 21.25 12.17 -15.04
CA MET A 305 21.30 12.10 -16.50
C MET A 305 21.41 13.50 -17.09
N ILE A 306 22.62 14.04 -17.07
CA ILE A 306 22.94 15.40 -17.54
C ILE A 306 23.19 15.34 -19.06
N TYR A 307 22.11 15.14 -19.80
CA TYR A 307 22.13 14.91 -21.25
C TYR A 307 22.07 16.22 -22.03
N ASP A 308 23.14 17.00 -21.88
CA ASP A 308 23.29 18.34 -22.43
C ASP A 308 24.45 18.42 -23.45
N LYS A 309 24.29 19.26 -24.48
CA LYS A 309 25.32 19.50 -25.49
C LYS A 309 26.48 20.38 -24.99
N GLU A 310 27.66 20.09 -25.49
CA GLU A 310 28.92 20.80 -25.22
C GLU A 310 29.29 21.76 -26.36
N ASP A 311 28.39 22.67 -26.72
CA ASP A 311 28.57 23.58 -27.87
C ASP A 311 28.82 25.05 -27.49
N GLY A 312 29.06 25.33 -26.20
CA GLY A 312 29.23 26.69 -25.70
C GLY A 312 27.92 27.42 -25.36
N SER A 313 26.77 26.73 -25.46
CA SER A 313 25.45 27.33 -25.26
C SER A 313 24.89 27.15 -23.84
N GLN A 314 23.60 27.49 -23.68
CA GLN A 314 22.83 27.27 -22.46
C GLN A 314 22.91 25.83 -21.93
N GLN A 315 22.98 24.83 -22.80
CA GLN A 315 23.06 23.43 -22.36
C GLN A 315 24.39 23.11 -21.67
N GLN A 316 25.51 23.71 -22.10
CA GLN A 316 26.78 23.57 -21.37
C GLN A 316 26.68 24.17 -19.96
N ALA A 317 26.01 25.33 -19.82
CA ALA A 317 25.79 25.94 -18.51
C ALA A 317 24.88 25.08 -17.61
N TRP A 318 23.86 24.43 -18.16
CA TRP A 318 23.05 23.44 -17.43
C TRP A 318 23.88 22.23 -17.01
N PHE A 319 24.74 21.73 -17.91
CA PHE A 319 25.63 20.62 -17.62
C PHE A 319 26.52 20.93 -16.42
N ASP A 320 27.27 22.03 -16.51
CA ASP A 320 28.20 22.44 -15.45
C ASP A 320 27.45 22.76 -14.14
N GLY A 321 26.25 23.35 -14.24
CA GLY A 321 25.37 23.60 -13.10
C GLY A 321 25.00 22.32 -12.36
N TRP A 322 24.56 21.27 -13.07
CA TRP A 322 24.20 20.00 -12.46
C TRP A 322 25.40 19.23 -11.93
N VAL A 323 26.55 19.28 -12.60
CA VAL A 323 27.80 18.69 -12.08
C VAL A 323 28.17 19.34 -10.76
N ASN A 324 28.13 20.68 -10.67
CA ASN A 324 28.42 21.40 -9.43
C ASN A 324 27.39 21.12 -8.34
N TYR A 325 26.11 21.05 -8.70
CA TYR A 325 25.04 20.70 -7.77
C TYR A 325 25.26 19.30 -7.19
N ALA A 326 25.50 18.30 -8.04
CA ALA A 326 25.69 16.90 -7.63
C ALA A 326 26.91 16.72 -6.72
N ARG A 327 27.99 17.49 -6.92
CA ARG A 327 29.15 17.51 -6.04
C ARG A 327 28.82 18.04 -4.65
N ALA A 328 28.07 19.14 -4.60
CA ALA A 328 27.73 19.84 -3.37
C ALA A 328 26.61 19.16 -2.55
N HIS A 329 25.74 18.37 -3.19
CA HIS A 329 24.53 17.81 -2.58
C HIS A 329 24.50 16.28 -2.65
N GLN A 330 25.42 15.64 -1.92
CA GLN A 330 25.50 14.17 -1.84
C GLN A 330 24.75 13.59 -0.62
N GLY A 331 24.24 14.45 0.27
CA GLY A 331 23.50 14.03 1.46
C GLY A 331 24.30 13.06 2.32
N ARG A 332 23.69 11.93 2.69
CA ARG A 332 24.31 10.84 3.46
C ARG A 332 25.00 9.78 2.59
N ARG A 333 25.08 10.04 1.29
CA ARG A 333 25.33 9.06 0.22
C ARG A 333 26.28 9.69 -0.79
N ALA A 334 26.19 9.31 -2.06
CA ALA A 334 27.05 9.86 -3.10
C ALA A 334 26.31 10.14 -4.42
N THR A 335 26.99 10.84 -5.33
CA THR A 335 26.54 10.99 -6.72
C THR A 335 27.60 10.44 -7.68
N ALA A 336 27.19 10.07 -8.89
CA ALA A 336 28.05 9.91 -10.05
C ALA A 336 27.45 10.73 -11.20
N ILE A 337 28.22 11.04 -12.25
CA ILE A 337 27.73 11.89 -13.34
C ILE A 337 27.40 11.06 -14.58
N GLY A 338 26.16 11.17 -15.06
CA GLY A 338 25.70 10.54 -16.29
C GLY A 338 25.73 11.51 -17.47
N SER A 339 26.55 11.23 -18.50
CA SER A 339 26.65 12.07 -19.71
C SER A 339 25.98 11.44 -20.92
N GLY A 340 25.28 12.25 -21.71
CA GLY A 340 24.56 11.82 -22.92
C GLY A 340 25.47 11.86 -24.15
N ALA A 341 26.32 10.85 -24.29
CA ALA A 341 27.47 10.90 -25.19
C ALA A 341 27.11 10.97 -26.69
N TRP A 342 25.92 10.48 -27.07
CA TRP A 342 25.43 10.57 -28.45
C TRP A 342 25.12 11.99 -28.93
N LEU A 343 25.00 12.96 -28.01
CA LEU A 343 24.70 14.36 -28.31
C LEU A 343 25.92 15.16 -28.77
N ASN A 344 27.11 14.60 -28.60
CA ASN A 344 28.37 15.33 -28.62
C ASN A 344 29.42 14.61 -29.49
N THR A 345 30.38 15.37 -29.99
CA THR A 345 31.59 14.84 -30.63
C THR A 345 32.54 14.20 -29.61
N ALA A 346 33.57 13.50 -30.08
CA ALA A 346 34.56 12.85 -29.21
C ALA A 346 35.24 13.85 -28.26
N ASP A 347 35.71 14.99 -28.78
CA ASP A 347 36.41 16.01 -27.98
C ASP A 347 35.49 16.62 -26.93
N GLN A 348 34.25 16.87 -27.30
CA GLN A 348 33.21 17.39 -26.43
C GLN A 348 32.86 16.42 -25.29
N ASN A 349 32.69 15.13 -25.58
CA ASN A 349 32.49 14.11 -24.55
C ASN A 349 33.68 14.04 -23.60
N LEU A 350 34.91 14.01 -24.12
CA LEU A 350 36.11 13.98 -23.29
C LEU A 350 36.23 15.24 -22.41
N ALA A 351 35.81 16.41 -22.91
CA ALA A 351 35.76 17.65 -22.12
C ALA A 351 34.75 17.55 -20.96
N GLN A 352 33.51 17.12 -21.23
CA GLN A 352 32.50 16.90 -20.19
C GLN A 352 32.96 15.89 -19.13
N MET A 353 33.59 14.79 -19.57
CA MET A 353 34.06 13.75 -18.67
C MET A 353 35.20 14.23 -17.76
N ARG A 354 36.16 14.99 -18.28
CA ARG A 354 37.23 15.60 -17.45
C ARG A 354 36.63 16.50 -16.38
N ARG A 355 35.63 17.31 -16.74
CA ARG A 355 34.94 18.18 -15.78
C ARG A 355 34.07 17.42 -14.80
N SER A 356 33.72 16.16 -15.05
CA SER A 356 32.83 15.34 -14.21
C SER A 356 33.58 14.32 -13.34
N ALA A 357 34.86 14.08 -13.64
CA ALA A 357 35.69 13.02 -13.05
C ALA A 357 35.95 13.17 -11.53
N THR A 358 35.91 14.39 -10.99
CA THR A 358 36.31 14.68 -9.61
C THR A 358 35.15 15.16 -8.75
N GLY A 359 35.21 14.89 -7.43
CA GLY A 359 34.22 15.37 -6.45
C GLY A 359 32.92 14.58 -6.37
N THR A 360 32.80 13.51 -7.18
CA THR A 360 31.70 12.53 -7.17
C THR A 360 32.33 11.13 -7.24
N LEU A 361 31.52 10.06 -7.27
CA LEU A 361 32.03 8.70 -7.47
C LEU A 361 32.74 8.53 -8.82
N GLY A 362 32.39 9.29 -9.85
CA GLY A 362 32.96 9.16 -11.20
C GLY A 362 31.93 9.39 -12.30
N THR A 363 32.14 8.77 -13.46
CA THR A 363 31.37 9.04 -14.68
C THR A 363 30.75 7.79 -15.29
N VAL A 364 29.57 7.97 -15.85
CA VAL A 364 28.80 6.96 -16.58
C VAL A 364 28.39 7.55 -17.94
N LEU A 365 28.81 6.93 -19.05
CA LEU A 365 28.37 7.39 -20.38
C LEU A 365 27.15 6.62 -20.86
N TYR A 366 26.15 7.37 -21.33
CA TYR A 366 25.05 6.82 -22.12
C TYR A 366 25.29 7.08 -23.61
N SER A 367 25.31 6.09 -24.50
CA SER A 367 25.32 4.63 -24.21
C SER A 367 26.56 3.97 -24.79
N TYR A 368 26.85 2.76 -24.31
CA TYR A 368 27.89 1.89 -24.87
C TYR A 368 27.74 1.69 -26.38
N ALA A 369 26.51 1.55 -26.87
CA ALA A 369 26.25 1.24 -28.27
C ALA A 369 26.63 2.41 -29.19
N ILE A 370 26.29 3.63 -28.77
CA ILE A 370 26.56 4.88 -29.51
C ILE A 370 27.24 5.89 -28.56
N PRO A 371 28.52 5.66 -28.20
CA PRO A 371 29.21 6.49 -27.22
C PRO A 371 29.76 7.79 -27.83
N VAL A 372 29.71 7.91 -29.16
CA VAL A 372 30.05 9.11 -29.91
C VAL A 372 29.42 9.03 -31.31
N SER A 373 29.21 10.17 -31.95
CA SER A 373 29.02 10.20 -33.41
C SER A 373 30.33 9.85 -34.11
N GLY A 374 30.38 8.72 -34.84
CA GLY A 374 31.55 8.27 -35.60
C GLY A 374 32.10 6.90 -35.17
N ASP A 375 33.43 6.74 -35.23
CA ASP A 375 34.12 5.47 -34.96
C ASP A 375 34.19 5.20 -33.44
N ARG A 376 33.34 4.25 -32.99
CA ARG A 376 33.28 3.81 -31.59
C ARG A 376 34.64 3.34 -31.07
N GLY A 377 35.37 2.52 -31.82
CA GLY A 377 36.63 1.92 -31.37
C GLY A 377 37.68 2.99 -31.07
N LYS A 378 37.85 3.93 -32.00
CA LYS A 378 38.76 5.07 -31.79
C LYS A 378 38.39 5.92 -30.58
N PHE A 379 37.10 6.07 -30.30
CA PHE A 379 36.67 6.81 -29.11
C PHE A 379 37.01 6.06 -27.82
N LEU A 380 36.85 4.73 -27.77
CA LEU A 380 37.24 3.93 -26.60
C LEU A 380 38.75 4.02 -26.34
N ASP A 381 39.58 3.97 -27.39
CA ASP A 381 41.03 4.15 -27.28
C ASP A 381 41.39 5.52 -26.69
N ARG A 382 40.76 6.59 -27.20
CA ARG A 382 40.94 7.94 -26.68
C ARG A 382 40.48 8.05 -25.24
N LEU A 383 39.36 7.43 -24.89
CA LEU A 383 38.84 7.46 -23.53
C LEU A 383 39.83 6.83 -22.55
N ARG A 384 40.39 5.68 -22.92
CA ARG A 384 41.45 5.00 -22.16
C ARG A 384 42.70 5.85 -22.01
N ALA A 385 43.13 6.53 -23.08
CA ALA A 385 44.37 7.30 -23.09
C ALA A 385 44.24 8.66 -22.37
N GLU A 386 43.09 9.32 -22.48
CA GLU A 386 42.94 10.74 -22.11
C GLU A 386 42.18 10.99 -20.80
N VAL A 387 41.31 10.08 -20.37
CA VAL A 387 40.44 10.28 -19.18
C VAL A 387 40.51 9.13 -18.20
N TRP A 388 40.46 7.88 -18.67
CA TRP A 388 40.48 6.67 -17.84
C TRP A 388 41.86 5.97 -17.86
N ASN A 389 42.93 6.77 -17.77
CA ASN A 389 44.31 6.35 -18.02
C ASN A 389 45.11 5.88 -16.80
N ASP A 390 44.59 6.08 -15.58
CA ASP A 390 45.32 5.83 -14.33
C ASP A 390 45.07 4.44 -13.70
N GLY A 391 44.18 3.63 -14.29
CA GLY A 391 43.78 2.32 -13.74
C GLY A 391 43.00 2.34 -12.42
N ALA A 392 42.34 3.44 -12.05
CA ALA A 392 41.56 3.56 -10.82
C ALA A 392 40.57 2.39 -10.61
N PRO A 393 40.53 1.78 -9.42
CA PRO A 393 39.57 0.74 -9.10
C PRO A 393 38.15 1.32 -8.97
N ALA A 394 37.15 0.45 -9.09
CA ALA A 394 35.75 0.85 -8.84
C ALA A 394 35.58 1.34 -7.39
N PRO A 395 34.74 2.36 -7.12
CA PRO A 395 34.54 2.86 -5.77
C PRO A 395 33.93 1.81 -4.86
N ARG A 396 34.36 1.85 -3.60
CA ARG A 396 33.77 1.07 -2.51
C ARG A 396 32.94 1.99 -1.63
N LEU A 397 31.73 1.56 -1.28
CA LEU A 397 30.79 2.36 -0.51
C LEU A 397 31.06 2.12 0.98
N SER A 398 31.64 3.11 1.66
CA SER A 398 32.08 2.98 3.06
C SER A 398 30.93 2.58 4.00
N TRP A 399 29.72 3.10 3.79
CA TRP A 399 28.55 2.76 4.59
C TRP A 399 28.02 1.33 4.38
N LYS A 400 28.50 0.61 3.35
CA LYS A 400 28.23 -0.83 3.14
C LYS A 400 29.36 -1.74 3.63
N GLU A 401 30.61 -1.36 3.39
CA GLU A 401 31.77 -2.16 3.83
C GLU A 401 32.01 -2.06 5.34
N GLN A 402 31.77 -0.87 5.91
CA GLN A 402 32.02 -0.54 7.31
C GLN A 402 30.76 0.09 7.92
N ALA A 403 29.63 -0.60 7.77
CA ALA A 403 28.36 -0.11 8.29
C ALA A 403 28.46 0.15 9.81
N THR A 404 28.13 1.37 10.23
CA THR A 404 28.05 1.77 11.64
C THR A 404 26.61 1.84 12.15
N THR A 405 25.64 1.67 11.25
CA THR A 405 24.20 1.76 11.50
C THR A 405 23.50 0.52 10.94
N GLY A 406 22.28 0.26 11.41
CA GLY A 406 21.39 -0.77 10.88
C GLY A 406 20.06 -0.19 10.41
N HIS A 407 19.12 -1.04 10.02
CA HIS A 407 17.84 -0.64 9.48
C HIS A 407 16.69 -1.44 10.10
N VAL A 408 15.47 -0.95 9.92
CA VAL A 408 14.24 -1.69 10.25
C VAL A 408 13.31 -1.70 9.05
N LEU A 409 12.75 -2.87 8.75
CA LEU A 409 11.73 -3.10 7.74
C LEU A 409 10.57 -3.81 8.44
N GLY A 410 9.37 -3.25 8.40
CA GLY A 410 8.24 -3.86 9.06
C GLY A 410 6.98 -3.88 8.23
N LYS A 411 6.01 -4.69 8.65
CA LYS A 411 4.67 -4.74 8.06
C LYS A 411 3.62 -4.59 9.15
N VAL A 412 2.65 -3.70 8.93
CA VAL A 412 1.43 -3.57 9.73
C VAL A 412 0.30 -4.15 8.92
N VAL A 413 -0.35 -5.18 9.45
CA VAL A 413 -1.56 -5.75 8.84
C VAL A 413 -2.76 -5.46 9.72
N VAL A 414 -3.86 -5.06 9.10
CA VAL A 414 -5.20 -5.08 9.67
C VAL A 414 -5.91 -6.16 8.91
N ASN A 415 -6.45 -7.17 9.58
CA ASN A 415 -7.24 -8.18 8.88
C ASN A 415 -6.51 -9.17 7.97
N GLY A 416 -5.20 -9.33 8.14
CA GLY A 416 -4.37 -10.03 7.15
C GLY A 416 -4.13 -9.21 5.88
N VAL A 417 -4.66 -7.98 5.79
CA VAL A 417 -4.45 -7.03 4.70
C VAL A 417 -3.48 -5.95 5.17
N GLY A 418 -2.62 -5.46 4.28
CA GLY A 418 -1.73 -4.35 4.58
C GLY A 418 -2.48 -3.09 4.98
N ALA A 419 -2.07 -2.45 6.08
CA ALA A 419 -2.71 -1.23 6.56
C ALA A 419 -2.07 0.00 5.90
N ASP A 420 -2.82 0.70 5.04
CA ASP A 420 -2.31 1.87 4.33
C ASP A 420 -2.18 3.10 5.26
N ASN A 421 -1.12 3.88 5.05
CA ASN A 421 -0.87 5.18 5.67
C ASN A 421 -0.95 5.22 7.22
N VAL A 422 -0.62 4.11 7.88
CA VAL A 422 -0.51 4.04 9.35
C VAL A 422 0.77 4.75 9.77
N GLY A 423 0.65 5.72 10.67
CA GLY A 423 1.79 6.42 11.27
C GLY A 423 2.46 5.59 12.35
N LEU A 424 3.80 5.54 12.31
CA LEU A 424 4.65 4.90 13.31
C LEU A 424 5.65 5.91 13.86
N ARG A 425 5.84 5.86 15.17
CA ARG A 425 6.92 6.52 15.91
C ARG A 425 7.95 5.47 16.31
N ILE A 426 9.20 5.67 15.93
CA ILE A 426 10.34 4.85 16.34
C ILE A 426 11.14 5.65 17.36
N ASN A 427 11.26 5.13 18.58
CA ASN A 427 11.97 5.79 19.67
C ASN A 427 12.86 4.79 20.43
N GLY A 428 14.03 5.24 20.90
CA GLY A 428 14.97 4.39 21.62
C GLY A 428 16.42 4.86 21.51
N ASN A 429 17.30 4.20 22.26
CA ASN A 429 18.75 4.38 22.19
C ASN A 429 19.25 5.84 22.38
N GLY A 430 18.51 6.66 23.14
CA GLY A 430 18.83 8.08 23.35
C GLY A 430 18.78 8.94 22.08
N GLN A 431 18.25 8.43 20.97
CA GLN A 431 18.12 9.15 19.71
C GLN A 431 16.81 9.96 19.65
N PRO A 432 16.78 11.04 18.85
CA PRO A 432 15.52 11.71 18.52
C PRO A 432 14.52 10.72 17.90
N ASP A 433 13.24 10.96 18.14
CA ASP A 433 12.18 10.16 17.54
C ASP A 433 12.25 10.23 16.02
N SER A 434 12.10 9.07 15.37
CA SER A 434 11.89 8.97 13.93
C SER A 434 10.42 8.66 13.66
N PHE A 435 9.86 9.28 12.63
CA PHE A 435 8.47 9.04 12.22
C PHE A 435 8.44 8.46 10.82
N THR A 436 7.57 7.49 10.61
CA THR A 436 7.34 6.91 9.28
C THR A 436 5.89 6.53 9.09
N THR A 437 5.50 6.26 7.85
CA THR A 437 4.18 5.73 7.52
C THR A 437 4.31 4.46 6.70
N THR A 438 3.31 3.59 6.80
CA THR A 438 3.19 2.43 5.91
C THR A 438 2.88 2.83 4.48
N ASP A 439 3.29 2.00 3.54
CA ASP A 439 2.78 1.98 2.17
C ASP A 439 1.40 1.30 2.09
N ALA A 440 0.86 1.22 0.88
CA ALA A 440 -0.45 0.61 0.61
C ALA A 440 -0.58 -0.85 1.05
N ASN A 441 0.55 -1.55 1.19
CA ASN A 441 0.65 -2.95 1.56
C ASN A 441 1.03 -3.10 3.04
N GLY A 442 0.96 -2.03 3.82
CA GLY A 442 1.29 -2.03 5.24
C GLY A 442 2.79 -2.02 5.53
N VAL A 443 3.66 -1.88 4.53
CA VAL A 443 5.11 -1.96 4.71
C VAL A 443 5.66 -0.59 5.11
N PHE A 444 6.48 -0.56 6.16
CA PHE A 444 7.19 0.62 6.62
C PHE A 444 8.67 0.31 6.81
N GLY A 445 9.49 1.34 6.99
CA GLY A 445 10.86 1.14 7.42
C GLY A 445 11.61 2.45 7.65
N VAL A 446 12.72 2.32 8.36
CA VAL A 446 13.64 3.41 8.72
C VAL A 446 15.06 2.91 8.46
N VAL A 447 15.89 3.75 7.84
CA VAL A 447 17.27 3.44 7.50
C VAL A 447 18.24 4.10 8.47
N ASP A 448 19.42 3.51 8.60
CA ASP A 448 20.57 4.05 9.29
C ASP A 448 20.32 4.45 10.77
N LEU A 449 19.64 3.58 11.51
CA LEU A 449 19.51 3.67 12.96
C LEU A 449 20.83 3.24 13.62
N PRO A 450 21.34 3.99 14.62
CA PRO A 450 22.46 3.52 15.45
C PRO A 450 22.13 2.18 16.13
N PRO A 451 23.11 1.28 16.32
CA PRO A 451 22.88 0.00 16.99
C PRO A 451 22.36 0.18 18.42
N GLY A 452 21.38 -0.64 18.82
CA GLY A 452 20.76 -0.61 20.15
C GLY A 452 19.27 -0.92 20.14
N GLY A 453 18.64 -0.79 21.32
CA GLY A 453 17.23 -1.11 21.54
C GLY A 453 16.27 0.05 21.19
N TYR A 454 15.21 -0.28 20.46
CA TYR A 454 14.17 0.63 19.99
C TYR A 454 12.78 0.08 20.26
N THR A 455 11.78 0.95 20.16
CA THR A 455 10.37 0.61 20.15
C THR A 455 9.70 1.26 18.94
N ALA A 456 8.95 0.47 18.18
CA ALA A 456 8.02 0.95 17.17
C ALA A 456 6.63 1.09 17.79
N SER A 457 6.16 2.32 17.92
CA SER A 457 4.84 2.63 18.45
C SER A 457 3.91 3.05 17.32
N LEU A 458 2.71 2.48 17.29
CA LEU A 458 1.66 2.85 16.34
C LEU A 458 0.31 2.95 17.04
N ARG A 459 -0.58 3.78 16.49
CA ARG A 459 -1.96 3.89 16.94
C ARG A 459 -2.85 3.13 15.97
N ASP A 460 -3.67 2.23 16.48
CA ASP A 460 -4.70 1.54 15.70
C ASP A 460 -5.64 2.61 15.09
N PRO A 461 -5.74 2.69 13.76
CA PRO A 461 -6.56 3.69 13.09
C PRO A 461 -8.07 3.49 13.34
N LEU A 462 -8.49 2.29 13.78
CA LEU A 462 -9.88 1.95 14.08
C LEU A 462 -10.21 2.07 15.57
N SER A 463 -9.43 1.46 16.45
CA SER A 463 -9.72 1.49 17.90
C SER A 463 -9.09 2.68 18.64
N GLY A 464 -8.10 3.34 18.05
CA GLY A 464 -7.34 4.41 18.70
C GLY A 464 -6.36 3.92 19.78
N ALA A 465 -6.24 2.60 19.99
CA ALA A 465 -5.31 2.00 20.94
C ALA A 465 -3.86 2.11 20.46
N ASN A 466 -2.93 2.25 21.41
CA ASN A 466 -1.50 2.27 21.09
C ASN A 466 -0.93 0.85 21.18
N THR A 467 -0.18 0.44 20.16
CA THR A 467 0.62 -0.78 20.13
C THR A 467 2.09 -0.39 20.14
N ALA A 468 2.89 -1.04 20.98
CA ALA A 468 4.33 -0.84 21.07
C ALA A 468 5.06 -2.16 20.80
N ILE A 469 6.06 -2.12 19.92
CA ILE A 469 6.80 -3.29 19.45
C ILE A 469 8.29 -3.05 19.72
N PRO A 470 8.89 -3.69 20.73
CA PRO A 470 10.32 -3.56 20.98
C PRO A 470 11.12 -4.30 19.90
N PHE A 471 12.29 -3.78 19.55
CA PHE A 471 13.22 -4.41 18.62
C PHE A 471 14.66 -3.93 18.81
N GLU A 472 15.61 -4.72 18.34
CA GLU A 472 17.04 -4.39 18.37
C GLU A 472 17.56 -4.05 16.97
N VAL A 473 18.46 -3.09 16.89
CA VAL A 473 19.17 -2.71 15.67
C VAL A 473 20.63 -3.14 15.78
N ALA A 474 21.12 -3.82 14.75
CA ALA A 474 22.53 -4.18 14.61
C ALA A 474 23.13 -3.55 13.34
N ALA A 475 24.40 -3.15 13.42
CA ALA A 475 25.09 -2.53 12.29
C ALA A 475 25.14 -3.45 11.06
N GLY A 476 24.85 -2.90 9.88
CA GLY A 476 24.83 -3.62 8.60
C GLY A 476 23.70 -4.64 8.47
N ARG A 477 22.71 -4.65 9.37
CA ARG A 477 21.57 -5.58 9.35
C ARG A 477 20.25 -4.84 9.20
N VAL A 478 19.27 -5.56 8.66
CA VAL A 478 17.88 -5.12 8.60
C VAL A 478 17.08 -5.96 9.60
N THR A 479 16.55 -5.33 10.64
CA THR A 479 15.64 -5.97 11.58
C THR A 479 14.23 -6.00 10.99
N THR A 480 13.62 -7.18 10.93
CA THR A 480 12.27 -7.34 10.39
C THR A 480 11.22 -7.32 11.49
N LEU A 481 10.14 -6.55 11.29
CA LEU A 481 9.01 -6.47 12.22
C LEU A 481 7.71 -6.88 11.55
N GLN A 482 6.80 -7.47 12.32
CA GLN A 482 5.42 -7.64 11.91
C GLN A 482 4.50 -7.27 13.06
N SER A 483 3.52 -6.41 12.76
CA SER A 483 2.43 -6.07 13.65
C SER A 483 1.13 -6.50 13.01
N THR A 484 0.26 -7.14 13.79
CA THR A 484 -1.14 -7.35 13.40
C THR A 484 -1.99 -6.47 14.30
N LEU A 485 -2.57 -5.44 13.70
CA LEU A 485 -3.69 -4.75 14.29
C LEU A 485 -4.95 -5.63 14.14
N PRO A 486 -5.86 -5.64 15.11
CA PRO A 486 -7.06 -6.47 15.06
C PRO A 486 -7.85 -6.28 13.74
N GLN A 487 -8.40 -7.41 13.26
CA GLN A 487 -9.11 -7.62 11.98
C GLN A 487 -10.19 -6.55 11.67
N SER A 488 -10.21 -5.96 10.45
CA SER A 488 -11.45 -5.42 9.88
C SER A 488 -12.55 -6.50 9.83
N ASP A 489 -13.81 -6.10 9.90
CA ASP A 489 -14.87 -6.99 10.37
C ASP A 489 -15.18 -8.21 9.45
N PRO A 490 -14.93 -9.48 9.85
CA PRO A 490 -15.33 -10.67 9.08
C PRO A 490 -16.84 -10.80 8.85
N ALA A 491 -17.68 -10.01 9.51
CA ALA A 491 -19.09 -9.96 9.19
C ALA A 491 -19.40 -9.13 7.91
N GLY A 492 -18.45 -8.37 7.35
CA GLY A 492 -18.63 -7.62 6.10
C GLY A 492 -18.66 -8.45 4.81
N GLU A 493 -18.38 -9.76 4.85
CA GLU A 493 -18.36 -10.63 3.66
C GLU A 493 -19.79 -11.06 3.25
N TRP A 494 -20.32 -10.45 2.19
CA TRP A 494 -21.59 -10.85 1.56
C TRP A 494 -21.36 -11.22 0.09
N THR A 495 -21.89 -12.37 -0.34
CA THR A 495 -21.79 -12.84 -1.73
C THR A 495 -23.19 -13.06 -2.31
N PRO A 496 -23.57 -12.48 -3.47
CA PRO A 496 -24.86 -12.74 -4.10
C PRO A 496 -25.16 -14.24 -4.25
N ALA A 497 -26.41 -14.63 -4.01
CA ALA A 497 -26.84 -16.03 -4.12
C ALA A 497 -28.33 -16.10 -4.50
N GLY A 498 -28.76 -17.28 -4.99
CA GLY A 498 -30.17 -17.56 -5.21
C GLY A 498 -30.96 -17.58 -3.91
N SER A 499 -32.26 -17.26 -4.00
CA SER A 499 -33.19 -17.37 -2.86
C SER A 499 -33.61 -18.81 -2.63
N ASP A 500 -33.98 -19.13 -1.39
CA ASP A 500 -34.57 -20.42 -1.01
C ASP A 500 -36.09 -20.28 -0.86
N SER A 501 -36.84 -21.27 -1.34
CA SER A 501 -38.31 -21.25 -1.31
C SER A 501 -38.90 -21.10 0.10
N ALA A 502 -38.17 -21.49 1.15
CA ALA A 502 -38.59 -21.31 2.53
C ALA A 502 -38.76 -19.84 2.92
N PHE A 503 -37.94 -18.93 2.38
CA PHE A 503 -38.12 -17.49 2.59
C PHE A 503 -39.43 -16.99 1.98
N GLY A 504 -39.71 -17.39 0.74
CA GLY A 504 -40.96 -17.05 0.05
C GLY A 504 -42.19 -17.64 0.75
N ASN A 505 -42.11 -18.88 1.23
CA ASN A 505 -43.19 -19.52 1.98
C ASN A 505 -43.49 -18.79 3.29
N LEU A 506 -42.45 -18.37 4.02
CA LEU A 506 -42.61 -17.59 5.24
C LEU A 506 -43.26 -16.23 4.95
N TRP A 507 -42.77 -15.52 3.92
CA TRP A 507 -43.34 -14.24 3.51
C TRP A 507 -44.80 -14.37 3.04
N ASN A 508 -45.13 -15.42 2.28
CA ASN A 508 -46.50 -15.68 1.83
C ASN A 508 -47.46 -15.91 3.01
N ARG A 509 -47.00 -16.58 4.07
CA ARG A 509 -47.82 -16.79 5.27
C ARG A 509 -48.02 -15.51 6.07
N THR A 510 -47.03 -14.60 6.07
CA THR A 510 -47.05 -13.41 6.91
C THR A 510 -47.47 -12.15 6.17
N ASP A 511 -46.73 -11.72 5.15
CA ASP A 511 -46.87 -10.38 4.56
C ASP A 511 -47.70 -10.35 3.28
N GLN A 512 -47.92 -11.50 2.60
CA GLN A 512 -48.85 -11.55 1.45
C GLN A 512 -50.30 -11.13 1.81
N PRO A 513 -50.90 -11.51 2.96
CA PRO A 513 -52.21 -10.99 3.35
C PRO A 513 -52.23 -9.47 3.53
N VAL A 514 -51.13 -8.86 3.99
CA VAL A 514 -50.98 -7.39 4.08
C VAL A 514 -50.90 -6.79 2.67
N ALA A 515 -50.08 -7.38 1.80
CA ALA A 515 -49.95 -6.96 0.39
C ALA A 515 -51.28 -7.02 -0.38
N GLN A 516 -52.14 -7.99 -0.06
CA GLN A 516 -53.46 -8.18 -0.66
C GLN A 516 -54.57 -7.36 0.02
N GLY A 517 -54.26 -6.56 1.04
CA GLY A 517 -55.27 -5.80 1.82
C GLY A 517 -56.20 -6.68 2.66
N LYS A 518 -55.87 -7.96 2.86
CA LYS A 518 -56.65 -8.92 3.67
C LYS A 518 -56.32 -8.85 5.16
N ALA A 519 -55.23 -8.20 5.54
CA ALA A 519 -54.83 -7.98 6.92
C ALA A 519 -54.52 -6.50 7.17
N ALA A 520 -55.16 -5.90 8.17
CA ALA A 520 -55.00 -4.49 8.53
C ALA A 520 -53.91 -4.29 9.62
N ARG A 521 -52.65 -4.57 9.28
CA ARG A 521 -51.48 -4.33 10.13
C ARG A 521 -50.25 -3.93 9.32
N SER A 522 -49.22 -3.41 9.97
CA SER A 522 -47.93 -3.09 9.34
C SER A 522 -47.16 -4.35 8.88
N TRP A 523 -46.18 -4.14 8.00
CA TRP A 523 -45.30 -5.18 7.45
C TRP A 523 -44.44 -5.83 8.53
N MET A 524 -44.28 -7.16 8.47
CA MET A 524 -43.37 -7.91 9.34
C MET A 524 -41.94 -7.93 8.80
N TRP A 525 -41.80 -8.08 7.48
CA TRP A 525 -40.53 -8.12 6.76
C TRP A 525 -40.38 -6.92 5.84
N GLY A 526 -41.41 -6.63 5.04
CA GLY A 526 -41.43 -5.54 4.07
C GLY A 526 -42.08 -5.95 2.75
N PRO A 527 -42.31 -4.99 1.85
CA PRO A 527 -42.96 -5.22 0.56
C PRO A 527 -42.11 -6.05 -0.41
N GLY A 528 -40.80 -6.14 -0.20
CA GLY A 528 -39.88 -6.93 -1.02
C GLY A 528 -38.51 -7.09 -0.38
N SER A 529 -37.78 -8.12 -0.81
CA SER A 529 -36.37 -8.29 -0.41
C SER A 529 -35.47 -7.40 -1.28
N PHE A 530 -34.48 -6.75 -0.69
CA PHE A 530 -33.53 -5.91 -1.43
C PHE A 530 -32.14 -6.53 -1.61
N GLY A 531 -31.90 -7.72 -1.06
CA GLY A 531 -30.63 -8.42 -1.23
C GLY A 531 -30.70 -9.87 -0.81
N THR A 532 -30.21 -10.79 -1.64
CA THR A 532 -30.08 -12.21 -1.30
C THR A 532 -28.66 -12.67 -1.54
N GLY A 533 -28.06 -13.32 -0.55
CA GLY A 533 -26.67 -13.72 -0.62
C GLY A 533 -26.26 -14.68 0.48
N THR A 534 -24.97 -14.98 0.53
CA THR A 534 -24.36 -15.77 1.59
C THR A 534 -23.44 -14.91 2.44
N GLU A 535 -23.40 -15.22 3.73
CA GLU A 535 -22.50 -14.61 4.71
C GLU A 535 -21.69 -15.69 5.40
N ARG A 536 -20.47 -15.36 5.85
CA ARG A 536 -19.69 -16.28 6.68
C ARG A 536 -20.44 -16.68 7.95
N TYR A 537 -20.50 -17.99 8.19
CA TYR A 537 -21.02 -18.58 9.42
C TYR A 537 -20.27 -19.88 9.70
N ALA A 538 -19.46 -19.91 10.75
CA ALA A 538 -18.46 -20.96 10.98
C ALA A 538 -19.07 -22.38 11.00
N GLU A 539 -20.24 -22.55 11.60
CA GLU A 539 -20.90 -23.84 11.78
C GLU A 539 -21.87 -24.21 10.64
N ALA A 540 -21.98 -23.39 9.59
CA ALA A 540 -22.77 -23.75 8.42
C ALA A 540 -21.98 -24.76 7.54
N PRO A 541 -22.64 -25.67 6.79
CA PRO A 541 -21.99 -26.77 6.07
C PRO A 541 -20.86 -26.39 5.09
N ASN A 542 -20.80 -25.14 4.65
CA ASN A 542 -19.73 -24.59 3.80
C ASN A 542 -19.07 -23.33 4.39
N GLY A 543 -19.14 -23.15 5.71
CA GLY A 543 -18.69 -21.95 6.40
C GLY A 543 -19.51 -20.69 6.04
N LYS A 544 -20.66 -20.87 5.37
CA LYS A 544 -21.53 -19.78 4.92
C LYS A 544 -23.01 -20.11 5.13
N ARG A 545 -23.78 -19.14 5.63
CA ARG A 545 -25.26 -19.20 5.73
C ARG A 545 -25.89 -18.43 4.57
N LEU A 546 -27.08 -18.84 4.14
CA LEU A 546 -27.88 -18.08 3.19
C LEU A 546 -28.67 -17.01 3.95
N VAL A 547 -28.68 -15.78 3.43
CA VAL A 547 -29.43 -14.65 3.97
C VAL A 547 -30.24 -13.94 2.90
N GLN A 548 -31.41 -13.43 3.28
CA GLN A 548 -32.24 -12.56 2.46
C GLN A 548 -32.70 -11.35 3.28
N TYR A 549 -32.35 -10.16 2.82
CA TYR A 549 -32.59 -8.90 3.48
C TYR A 549 -33.88 -8.22 3.01
N TRP A 550 -34.58 -7.64 3.98
CA TRP A 550 -35.88 -6.99 3.88
C TRP A 550 -35.86 -5.68 4.70
N ASP A 551 -36.86 -4.82 4.52
CA ASP A 551 -36.87 -3.52 5.20
C ASP A 551 -36.75 -3.64 6.73
N LYS A 552 -37.57 -4.52 7.31
CA LYS A 552 -37.70 -4.68 8.75
C LYS A 552 -36.68 -5.65 9.34
N SER A 553 -36.01 -6.47 8.52
CA SER A 553 -35.07 -7.51 8.99
C SER A 553 -34.27 -8.24 7.89
N ARG A 554 -33.62 -9.34 8.24
CA ARG A 554 -33.25 -10.42 7.33
C ARG A 554 -33.87 -11.76 7.75
N MET A 555 -34.04 -12.64 6.78
CA MET A 555 -34.23 -14.07 6.96
C MET A 555 -32.89 -14.78 6.74
N GLU A 556 -32.62 -15.86 7.47
CA GLU A 556 -31.39 -16.63 7.32
C GLU A 556 -31.63 -18.14 7.45
N ILE A 557 -30.88 -18.93 6.68
CA ILE A 557 -30.81 -20.40 6.77
C ILE A 557 -29.35 -20.75 7.06
N THR A 558 -29.10 -21.15 8.31
CA THR A 558 -27.76 -21.52 8.78
C THR A 558 -27.46 -23.00 8.52
N ASN A 559 -28.46 -23.86 8.71
CA ASN A 559 -28.36 -25.30 8.43
C ASN A 559 -29.37 -25.69 7.36
N PRO A 560 -28.99 -25.75 6.07
CA PRO A 560 -29.90 -26.14 4.99
C PRO A 560 -30.39 -27.60 5.10
N GLY A 561 -29.71 -28.45 5.88
CA GLY A 561 -30.10 -29.83 6.14
C GLY A 561 -31.08 -30.02 7.31
N ALA A 562 -31.50 -28.95 8.00
CA ALA A 562 -32.49 -29.04 9.06
C ALA A 562 -33.91 -29.29 8.53
N ASP A 563 -34.81 -29.74 9.41
CA ASP A 563 -36.22 -29.96 9.08
C ASP A 563 -36.91 -28.65 8.67
N ARG A 564 -37.30 -28.57 7.39
CA ARG A 564 -37.92 -27.40 6.76
C ARG A 564 -39.33 -27.11 7.28
N GLY A 565 -39.97 -28.05 7.97
CA GLY A 565 -41.27 -27.86 8.61
C GLY A 565 -41.20 -27.09 9.93
N GLN A 566 -40.01 -26.96 10.53
CA GLN A 566 -39.83 -26.28 11.81
C GLN A 566 -39.93 -24.76 11.65
N LEU A 567 -40.54 -24.09 12.64
CA LEU A 567 -40.63 -22.63 12.66
C LEU A 567 -39.25 -21.96 12.58
N TRP A 568 -38.25 -22.55 13.23
CA TRP A 568 -36.88 -22.05 13.31
C TRP A 568 -35.96 -22.54 12.18
N PHE A 569 -36.50 -23.16 11.12
CA PHE A 569 -35.71 -23.47 9.92
C PHE A 569 -35.22 -22.17 9.25
N VAL A 570 -36.12 -21.19 9.13
CA VAL A 570 -35.77 -19.82 8.78
C VAL A 570 -35.67 -19.03 10.08
N THR A 571 -34.47 -18.58 10.42
CA THR A 571 -34.26 -17.71 11.57
C THR A 571 -34.16 -16.26 11.13
N ASN A 572 -34.14 -15.38 12.13
CA ASN A 572 -33.83 -13.97 12.02
C ASN A 572 -32.68 -13.68 12.99
N GLY A 573 -31.63 -13.05 12.49
CA GLY A 573 -30.46 -12.72 13.30
C GLY A 573 -30.80 -11.79 14.48
N LEU A 574 -29.87 -11.65 15.41
CA LEU A 574 -30.00 -10.80 16.60
C LEU A 574 -29.69 -9.32 16.26
N LEU A 575 -30.29 -8.82 15.17
CA LEU A 575 -29.83 -7.61 14.46
C LEU A 575 -29.65 -6.39 15.37
N THR A 576 -30.64 -6.08 16.21
CA THR A 576 -30.60 -4.96 17.15
C THR A 576 -29.58 -5.16 18.25
N LYS A 577 -29.48 -6.38 18.80
CA LYS A 577 -28.45 -6.73 19.78
C LYS A 577 -27.05 -6.55 19.20
N GLU A 578 -26.83 -6.96 17.95
CA GLU A 578 -25.57 -6.80 17.22
C GLU A 578 -25.28 -5.31 16.92
N LEU A 579 -26.29 -4.54 16.48
CA LEU A 579 -26.18 -3.09 16.22
C LEU A 579 -25.83 -2.28 17.46
N ILE A 580 -26.41 -2.63 18.62
CA ILE A 580 -26.13 -1.97 19.90
C ILE A 580 -24.76 -2.40 20.42
N SER A 581 -24.48 -3.70 20.42
CA SER A 581 -23.25 -4.24 21.01
C SER A 581 -22.00 -3.97 20.17
N GLY A 582 -22.15 -3.69 18.89
CA GLY A 582 -21.00 -3.67 17.98
C GLY A 582 -20.45 -5.08 17.70
N LYS A 583 -21.23 -6.15 17.91
CA LYS A 583 -20.74 -7.53 17.75
C LYS A 583 -21.56 -8.25 16.68
N ALA A 584 -21.05 -8.36 15.47
CA ALA A 584 -21.73 -9.02 14.37
C ALA A 584 -21.52 -10.54 14.42
N GLN A 585 -22.59 -11.33 14.36
CA GLN A 585 -22.49 -12.78 14.49
C GLN A 585 -21.93 -13.44 13.21
N VAL A 586 -20.89 -14.27 13.40
CA VAL A 586 -20.21 -15.06 12.35
C VAL A 586 -20.10 -16.55 12.70
N GLY A 587 -20.77 -16.98 13.77
CA GLY A 587 -20.93 -18.38 14.18
C GLY A 587 -21.81 -18.47 15.44
N ASN A 588 -22.06 -19.69 15.94
CA ASN A 588 -22.93 -19.93 17.09
C ASN A 588 -22.47 -19.15 18.33
N GLY A 589 -21.15 -19.15 18.58
CA GLY A 589 -20.50 -18.37 19.64
C GLY A 589 -19.43 -17.39 19.15
N ALA A 590 -19.30 -17.21 17.83
CA ALA A 590 -18.28 -16.40 17.20
C ALA A 590 -18.84 -15.06 16.73
N PHE A 591 -18.17 -13.96 17.08
CA PHE A 591 -18.57 -12.60 16.75
C PHE A 591 -17.41 -11.79 16.21
N ALA A 592 -17.72 -10.90 15.28
CA ALA A 592 -16.83 -9.92 14.70
C ALA A 592 -17.12 -8.54 15.32
N ALA A 593 -16.07 -7.81 15.72
CA ALA A 593 -16.22 -6.54 16.41
C ALA A 593 -16.38 -5.35 15.43
N ARG A 594 -17.25 -4.41 15.79
CA ARG A 594 -17.62 -3.19 15.07
C ARG A 594 -17.94 -2.07 16.05
N THR A 595 -17.96 -0.84 15.56
CA THR A 595 -18.53 0.27 16.32
C THR A 595 -20.05 0.10 16.44
N PRO A 596 -20.66 0.30 17.61
CA PRO A 596 -22.11 0.40 17.75
C PRO A 596 -22.73 1.37 16.75
N ALA A 597 -23.90 1.03 16.21
CA ALA A 597 -24.46 1.78 15.09
C ALA A 597 -24.99 3.15 15.51
N THR A 598 -24.56 4.19 14.80
CA THR A 598 -25.01 5.58 14.98
C THR A 598 -26.26 5.94 14.16
N VAL A 599 -26.87 4.92 13.55
CA VAL A 599 -28.14 5.06 12.82
C VAL A 599 -29.27 5.31 13.83
N PRO A 600 -30.16 6.30 13.59
CA PRO A 600 -31.36 6.49 14.40
C PRO A 600 -32.16 5.19 14.56
N VAL A 601 -32.56 4.88 15.79
CA VAL A 601 -33.34 3.68 16.12
C VAL A 601 -34.80 3.82 15.65
N ALA A 602 -35.26 5.07 15.55
CA ALA A 602 -36.61 5.48 15.15
C ALA A 602 -36.57 6.86 14.47
N GLY A 603 -37.58 7.14 13.65
CA GLY A 603 -37.71 8.42 12.95
C GLY A 603 -36.89 8.51 11.66
N ASP A 604 -36.70 9.74 11.18
CA ASP A 604 -36.04 10.04 9.92
C ASP A 604 -34.52 9.73 9.99
N PRO A 605 -33.91 9.17 8.93
CA PRO A 605 -32.49 8.79 8.94
C PRO A 605 -31.50 9.93 9.22
N ASN A 606 -31.90 11.18 8.98
CA ASN A 606 -31.09 12.39 9.15
C ASN A 606 -31.42 13.16 10.45
N ASP A 607 -32.22 12.58 11.36
CA ASP A 607 -32.54 13.24 12.62
C ASP A 607 -31.37 13.21 13.60
N GLY A 608 -30.71 14.37 13.75
CA GLY A 608 -29.61 14.59 14.67
C GLY A 608 -29.99 14.51 16.16
N ASN A 609 -31.29 14.47 16.51
CA ASN A 609 -31.76 14.38 17.90
C ASN A 609 -32.27 12.98 18.28
N SER A 610 -32.56 12.12 17.30
CA SER A 610 -33.10 10.79 17.57
C SER A 610 -32.06 9.91 18.27
N PRO A 611 -32.45 9.09 19.27
CA PRO A 611 -31.59 8.06 19.82
C PRO A 611 -31.16 7.07 18.74
N THR A 612 -29.91 6.66 18.81
CA THR A 612 -29.29 5.69 17.89
C THR A 612 -29.17 4.34 18.57
N TYR A 613 -28.81 3.28 17.85
CA TYR A 613 -28.47 2.01 18.50
C TYR A 613 -27.32 2.18 19.51
N ALA A 614 -26.32 3.00 19.22
CA ALA A 614 -25.22 3.32 20.14
C ALA A 614 -25.70 3.96 21.45
N SER A 615 -26.80 4.71 21.43
CA SER A 615 -27.42 5.34 22.61
C SER A 615 -27.90 4.32 23.65
N PHE A 616 -28.18 3.08 23.23
CA PHE A 616 -28.66 2.01 24.12
C PHE A 616 -27.54 1.11 24.64
N THR A 617 -26.27 1.37 24.32
CA THR A 617 -25.13 0.55 24.78
C THR A 617 -25.06 0.42 26.30
N SER A 618 -25.40 1.48 27.04
CA SER A 618 -25.47 1.51 28.50
C SER A 618 -26.80 1.03 29.07
N LEU A 619 -27.86 0.95 28.26
CA LEU A 619 -29.23 0.63 28.69
C LEU A 619 -29.64 -0.81 28.39
N ALA A 620 -29.08 -1.42 27.35
CA ALA A 620 -29.54 -2.72 26.87
C ALA A 620 -28.88 -3.91 27.59
N SER A 621 -29.69 -4.95 27.85
CA SER A 621 -29.25 -6.29 28.29
C SER A 621 -28.64 -7.07 27.14
N LEU A 622 -27.32 -6.98 26.98
CA LEU A 622 -26.60 -7.66 25.91
C LEU A 622 -26.13 -9.06 26.33
N ASN A 623 -25.91 -9.29 27.61
CA ASN A 623 -25.44 -10.57 28.16
C ASN A 623 -26.30 -11.04 29.35
N GLY A 624 -27.59 -10.66 29.37
CA GLY A 624 -28.47 -10.88 30.52
C GLY A 624 -28.16 -9.96 31.71
N ASP A 625 -27.30 -8.97 31.50
CA ASP A 625 -26.98 -7.86 32.40
C ASP A 625 -28.08 -6.79 32.38
N LYS A 626 -28.09 -5.82 33.30
CA LYS A 626 -29.00 -4.65 33.28
C LYS A 626 -30.49 -4.97 33.26
N ARG A 627 -30.86 -5.99 34.03
CA ARG A 627 -32.25 -6.31 34.33
C ARG A 627 -32.86 -5.19 35.15
N GLU A 628 -34.08 -4.84 34.85
CA GLU A 628 -34.87 -3.87 35.60
C GLU A 628 -35.85 -4.55 36.55
N THR A 629 -36.39 -3.78 37.49
CA THR A 629 -37.43 -4.29 38.38
C THR A 629 -38.77 -4.33 37.67
N SER A 630 -39.59 -5.34 37.99
CA SER A 630 -40.96 -5.41 37.49
C SER A 630 -41.76 -4.20 37.98
N ALA A 631 -42.25 -3.41 37.04
CA ALA A 631 -43.03 -2.20 37.25
C ALA A 631 -44.39 -2.29 36.54
N VAL A 632 -44.97 -3.49 36.46
CA VAL A 632 -46.30 -3.73 35.88
C VAL A 632 -47.34 -2.83 36.53
N GLY A 633 -48.14 -2.15 35.71
CA GLY A 633 -49.13 -1.15 36.10
C GLY A 633 -48.61 0.28 36.11
N ALA A 634 -47.28 0.50 36.16
CA ALA A 634 -46.70 1.84 36.15
C ALA A 634 -46.86 2.52 34.78
N THR A 635 -47.20 3.81 34.79
CA THR A 635 -47.27 4.63 33.56
C THR A 635 -45.88 5.07 33.13
N ILE A 636 -45.60 4.98 31.84
CA ILE A 636 -44.28 5.24 31.27
C ILE A 636 -44.18 6.70 30.82
N ALA A 637 -43.24 7.42 31.41
CA ALA A 637 -42.87 8.80 31.05
C ALA A 637 -41.35 9.03 31.04
N GLN A 638 -40.57 7.95 31.18
CA GLN A 638 -39.12 8.02 31.08
C GLN A 638 -38.73 8.28 29.63
N THR A 639 -37.77 9.18 29.43
CA THR A 639 -37.28 9.56 28.10
C THR A 639 -35.85 9.07 27.90
N VAL A 640 -35.43 8.92 26.65
CA VAL A 640 -34.04 8.66 26.27
C VAL A 640 -33.57 9.70 25.26
N ASN A 641 -32.42 10.31 25.52
CA ASN A 641 -31.76 11.25 24.62
C ASN A 641 -30.78 10.53 23.70
N ARG A 642 -30.28 11.25 22.68
CA ARG A 642 -29.31 10.70 21.73
C ARG A 642 -28.00 10.25 22.36
N ASP A 643 -27.56 10.87 23.44
CA ASP A 643 -26.36 10.45 24.18
C ASP A 643 -26.60 9.25 25.11
N GLY A 644 -27.83 8.70 25.14
CA GLY A 644 -28.22 7.60 26.02
C GLY A 644 -28.60 8.04 27.44
N THR A 645 -28.62 9.35 27.72
CA THR A 645 -29.09 9.84 29.02
C THR A 645 -30.59 9.64 29.16
N LEU A 646 -30.99 9.14 30.34
CA LEU A 646 -32.39 8.99 30.69
C LEU A 646 -32.92 10.28 31.31
N GLY A 647 -34.14 10.63 30.94
CA GLY A 647 -34.88 11.75 31.52
C GLY A 647 -36.28 11.33 31.92
N PHE A 648 -37.10 12.30 32.30
CA PHE A 648 -38.50 12.10 32.60
C PHE A 648 -39.31 13.28 32.09
N ASN A 649 -40.38 13.01 31.34
CA ASN A 649 -41.29 14.04 30.88
C ASN A 649 -42.73 13.71 31.31
N ARG A 650 -43.20 14.45 32.32
CA ARG A 650 -44.54 14.30 32.90
C ARG A 650 -45.66 14.43 31.87
N ASP A 651 -45.48 15.24 30.83
CA ASP A 651 -46.54 15.50 29.87
C ASP A 651 -46.86 14.26 29.02
N LEU A 652 -45.94 13.29 28.95
CA LEU A 652 -46.14 12.03 28.23
C LEU A 652 -47.11 11.09 28.93
N LEU A 653 -47.39 11.32 30.22
CA LEU A 653 -48.42 10.58 30.97
C LEU A 653 -49.81 10.73 30.34
N ARG A 654 -50.06 11.81 29.56
CA ARG A 654 -51.31 12.01 28.81
C ARG A 654 -51.63 10.87 27.85
N TYR A 655 -50.61 10.13 27.38
CA TYR A 655 -50.80 9.01 26.47
C TYR A 655 -51.25 7.73 27.17
N ASN A 656 -51.24 7.68 28.50
CA ASN A 656 -51.69 6.56 29.32
C ASN A 656 -51.08 5.20 28.90
N VAL A 657 -49.81 5.21 28.49
CA VAL A 657 -49.06 3.99 28.19
C VAL A 657 -48.49 3.45 29.49
N ARG A 658 -48.77 2.17 29.79
CA ARG A 658 -48.40 1.53 31.06
C ARG A 658 -47.69 0.22 30.80
N ASN A 659 -46.78 -0.17 31.69
CA ASN A 659 -46.21 -1.51 31.71
C ASN A 659 -47.33 -2.54 31.93
N ALA A 660 -47.52 -3.47 31.00
CA ALA A 660 -48.55 -4.51 31.07
C ALA A 660 -47.99 -5.88 31.45
N ALA A 661 -46.73 -6.15 31.11
CA ALA A 661 -46.06 -7.40 31.41
C ALA A 661 -44.59 -7.15 31.78
N TYR A 662 -43.95 -8.14 32.37
CA TYR A 662 -42.52 -8.15 32.65
C TYR A 662 -41.91 -9.45 32.12
N ASN A 663 -40.90 -9.31 31.28
CA ASN A 663 -40.16 -10.44 30.71
C ASN A 663 -39.16 -10.98 31.73
N GLN A 664 -39.29 -12.24 32.12
CA GLN A 664 -38.42 -12.85 33.13
C GLN A 664 -37.07 -13.30 32.57
N GLU A 665 -36.96 -13.54 31.27
CA GLU A 665 -35.75 -14.04 30.62
C GLU A 665 -34.64 -13.00 30.63
N LEU A 666 -34.92 -11.76 30.18
CA LEU A 666 -33.95 -10.66 30.16
C LEU A 666 -34.28 -9.51 31.12
N GLY A 667 -35.44 -9.56 31.79
CA GLY A 667 -35.73 -8.69 32.92
C GLY A 667 -36.20 -7.28 32.54
N HIS A 668 -37.08 -7.15 31.53
CA HIS A 668 -37.60 -5.86 31.07
C HIS A 668 -39.12 -5.81 31.02
N ASN A 669 -39.68 -4.64 31.34
CA ASN A 669 -41.11 -4.38 31.26
C ASN A 669 -41.56 -4.19 29.81
N ILE A 670 -42.79 -4.59 29.50
CA ILE A 670 -43.40 -4.48 28.18
C ILE A 670 -44.64 -3.59 28.30
N PRO A 671 -44.75 -2.50 27.50
CA PRO A 671 -45.88 -1.60 27.57
C PRO A 671 -47.14 -2.22 26.94
N ASN A 672 -48.32 -1.83 27.44
CA ASN A 672 -49.63 -2.30 27.01
C ASN A 672 -49.87 -2.16 25.49
N VAL A 673 -49.32 -1.12 24.87
CA VAL A 673 -49.44 -0.89 23.42
C VAL A 673 -48.67 -1.95 22.62
N PHE A 674 -47.52 -2.42 23.11
CA PHE A 674 -46.75 -3.49 22.46
C PHE A 674 -47.30 -4.88 22.82
N ASP A 675 -47.72 -5.11 24.06
CA ASP A 675 -48.41 -6.37 24.45
C ASP A 675 -49.66 -6.62 23.60
N SER A 676 -50.45 -5.57 23.36
CA SER A 676 -51.63 -5.65 22.49
C SER A 676 -51.25 -5.94 21.04
N TYR A 677 -50.15 -5.34 20.56
CA TYR A 677 -49.64 -5.56 19.21
C TYR A 677 -49.17 -7.00 18.98
N PHE A 678 -48.55 -7.64 19.98
CA PHE A 678 -48.09 -9.03 19.86
C PHE A 678 -49.23 -9.98 19.50
N LYS A 679 -50.42 -9.76 20.05
CA LYS A 679 -51.64 -10.56 19.80
C LYS A 679 -52.16 -10.42 18.37
N THR A 680 -51.66 -9.45 17.61
CA THR A 680 -52.00 -9.23 16.19
C THR A 680 -51.03 -9.91 15.23
N LEU A 681 -49.90 -10.44 15.73
CA LEU A 681 -48.89 -11.08 14.89
C LEU A 681 -49.36 -12.48 14.46
N PRO A 682 -49.14 -12.87 13.19
CA PRO A 682 -49.48 -14.20 12.69
C PRO A 682 -48.49 -15.29 13.14
N LEU A 683 -47.44 -14.92 13.87
CA LEU A 683 -46.39 -15.79 14.39
C LEU A 683 -46.14 -15.43 15.84
N ASP A 684 -45.54 -16.36 16.58
CA ASP A 684 -45.05 -16.12 17.93
C ASP A 684 -44.18 -14.86 17.99
N TRP A 685 -44.44 -13.99 18.97
CA TRP A 685 -43.79 -12.69 19.04
C TRP A 685 -42.31 -12.81 19.42
N VAL A 686 -41.90 -13.86 20.16
CA VAL A 686 -40.49 -14.12 20.50
C VAL A 686 -39.73 -14.53 19.25
N PHE A 687 -40.34 -15.32 18.36
CA PHE A 687 -39.79 -15.59 17.04
C PHE A 687 -39.58 -14.28 16.26
N VAL A 688 -40.57 -13.40 16.21
CA VAL A 688 -40.51 -12.18 15.39
C VAL A 688 -39.54 -11.13 15.95
N LEU A 689 -39.61 -10.87 17.26
CA LEU A 689 -38.96 -9.75 17.94
C LEU A 689 -37.73 -10.17 18.75
N GLY A 690 -37.72 -11.39 19.30
CA GLY A 690 -36.87 -11.78 20.42
C GLY A 690 -37.34 -11.17 21.74
N TYR A 691 -36.58 -11.38 22.81
CA TYR A 691 -36.92 -10.82 24.12
C TYR A 691 -36.62 -9.31 24.16
N PRO A 692 -37.36 -8.52 24.96
CA PRO A 692 -37.01 -7.12 25.19
C PRO A 692 -35.63 -7.03 25.84
N ILE A 693 -34.79 -6.14 25.33
CA ILE A 693 -33.45 -5.89 25.87
C ILE A 693 -33.33 -4.51 26.51
N THR A 694 -34.37 -3.69 26.46
CA THR A 694 -34.44 -2.39 27.14
C THR A 694 -35.81 -2.19 27.76
N GLU A 695 -35.92 -1.25 28.70
CA GLU A 695 -37.21 -0.65 29.06
C GLU A 695 -37.79 0.14 27.87
N PRO A 696 -39.11 0.40 27.88
CA PRO A 696 -39.74 1.31 26.93
C PRO A 696 -39.43 2.78 27.30
N TYR A 697 -38.80 3.50 26.39
CA TYR A 697 -38.45 4.91 26.59
C TYR A 697 -39.15 5.79 25.55
N TRP A 698 -39.57 6.98 25.95
CA TRP A 698 -40.03 7.99 25.02
C TRP A 698 -38.86 8.79 24.44
N ALA A 699 -39.00 9.21 23.19
CA ALA A 699 -38.13 10.20 22.56
C ALA A 699 -38.95 11.09 21.64
N THR A 700 -38.55 12.35 21.50
CA THR A 700 -39.08 13.23 20.46
C THR A 700 -38.18 13.10 19.24
N VAL A 701 -38.69 12.52 18.15
CA VAL A 701 -37.94 12.25 16.92
C VAL A 701 -38.66 12.84 15.72
N LYS A 702 -37.94 13.14 14.64
CA LYS A 702 -38.55 13.58 13.37
C LYS A 702 -39.15 12.38 12.64
N VAL A 703 -40.37 12.54 12.14
CA VAL A 703 -41.05 11.59 11.26
C VAL A 703 -41.66 12.39 10.11
N GLY A 704 -41.12 12.23 8.90
CA GLY A 704 -41.50 13.04 7.75
C GLY A 704 -41.18 14.52 7.95
N GLY A 705 -40.05 14.82 8.60
CA GLY A 705 -39.59 16.16 8.93
C GLY A 705 -40.26 16.80 10.15
N GLN A 706 -41.30 16.19 10.71
CA GLN A 706 -42.06 16.74 11.84
C GLN A 706 -41.70 16.06 13.16
N PRO A 707 -41.44 16.81 14.26
CA PRO A 707 -41.18 16.22 15.56
C PRO A 707 -42.44 15.50 16.08
N LYS A 708 -42.27 14.26 16.55
CA LYS A 708 -43.31 13.43 17.16
C LYS A 708 -42.78 12.77 18.43
N ASP A 709 -43.65 12.63 19.42
CA ASP A 709 -43.39 11.78 20.57
C ASP A 709 -43.54 10.31 20.16
N VAL A 710 -42.46 9.56 20.32
CA VAL A 710 -42.37 8.15 19.94
C VAL A 710 -41.88 7.35 21.13
N LEU A 711 -42.66 6.36 21.54
CA LEU A 711 -42.22 5.34 22.49
C LEU A 711 -41.40 4.31 21.74
N ILE A 712 -40.21 4.00 22.22
CA ILE A 712 -39.24 3.10 21.61
C ILE A 712 -38.96 1.98 22.61
N GLN A 713 -39.03 0.73 22.15
CA GLN A 713 -38.45 -0.38 22.89
C GLN A 713 -37.65 -1.27 21.95
N VAL A 714 -36.45 -1.65 22.40
CA VAL A 714 -35.56 -2.51 21.65
C VAL A 714 -35.69 -3.94 22.15
N TYR A 715 -35.87 -4.86 21.21
CA TYR A 715 -35.88 -6.30 21.40
C TYR A 715 -34.61 -6.89 20.79
N GLU A 716 -34.30 -8.17 21.01
CA GLU A 716 -33.06 -8.78 20.50
C GLU A 716 -32.92 -8.75 18.97
N ARG A 717 -34.05 -8.73 18.24
CA ARG A 717 -34.07 -8.80 16.77
C ARG A 717 -34.72 -7.60 16.10
N ARG A 718 -35.54 -6.82 16.81
CA ARG A 718 -36.37 -5.72 16.26
C ARG A 718 -36.46 -4.53 17.20
N VAL A 719 -36.84 -3.39 16.63
CA VAL A 719 -37.27 -2.20 17.37
C VAL A 719 -38.76 -2.06 17.15
N LEU A 720 -39.52 -1.87 18.23
CA LEU A 720 -40.90 -1.41 18.15
C LEU A 720 -40.99 0.06 18.52
N THR A 721 -41.78 0.78 17.74
CA THR A 721 -42.10 2.18 17.97
C THR A 721 -43.60 2.34 18.14
N TYR A 722 -44.04 3.17 19.10
CA TYR A 722 -45.43 3.60 19.22
C TYR A 722 -45.55 5.12 19.05
N THR A 723 -46.35 5.56 18.09
CA THR A 723 -46.58 6.97 17.77
C THR A 723 -48.08 7.28 17.91
N PRO A 724 -48.54 7.89 19.01
CA PRO A 724 -49.96 8.12 19.30
C PRO A 724 -50.71 8.90 18.22
N SER A 725 -50.01 9.80 17.52
CA SER A 725 -50.58 10.67 16.48
C SER A 725 -50.78 9.98 15.12
N ASN A 726 -50.28 8.75 14.95
CA ASN A 726 -50.51 7.98 13.73
C ASN A 726 -51.93 7.37 13.71
N ALA A 727 -52.41 7.02 12.51
CA ALA A 727 -53.64 6.25 12.34
C ALA A 727 -53.53 4.89 13.04
N ALA A 728 -54.65 4.35 13.53
CA ALA A 728 -54.67 3.21 14.46
C ALA A 728 -53.79 2.02 14.03
N GLN A 729 -53.85 1.63 12.75
CA GLN A 729 -53.09 0.53 12.17
C GLN A 729 -51.58 0.78 12.00
N TYR A 730 -51.14 2.04 12.11
CA TYR A 730 -49.74 2.49 12.03
C TYR A 730 -49.27 3.10 13.35
N ARG A 731 -50.02 2.91 14.44
CA ARG A 731 -49.59 3.40 15.75
C ARG A 731 -48.43 2.60 16.30
N VAL A 732 -48.39 1.29 16.05
CA VAL A 732 -47.23 0.44 16.37
C VAL A 732 -46.58 -0.01 15.06
N GLU A 733 -45.28 0.24 14.94
CA GLU A 733 -44.50 -0.10 13.76
C GLU A 733 -43.18 -0.77 14.14
N MET A 734 -42.68 -1.61 13.23
CA MET A 734 -41.32 -2.12 13.31
C MET A 734 -40.37 -1.15 12.60
N GLY A 735 -39.24 -0.85 13.23
CA GLY A 735 -38.17 -0.06 12.60
C GLY A 735 -37.61 -0.76 11.35
N ASN A 736 -36.97 0.01 10.46
CA ASN A 736 -36.31 -0.51 9.26
C ASN A 736 -34.96 -1.19 9.58
N VAL A 737 -34.97 -2.10 10.56
CA VAL A 737 -33.76 -2.70 11.15
C VAL A 737 -32.96 -3.46 10.10
N GLY A 738 -33.60 -4.07 9.10
CA GLY A 738 -32.89 -4.78 8.04
C GLY A 738 -32.07 -3.82 7.16
N GLN A 739 -32.63 -2.65 6.82
CA GLN A 739 -31.90 -1.60 6.11
C GLN A 739 -30.77 -1.02 6.96
N HIS A 740 -31.05 -0.73 8.25
CA HIS A 740 -30.07 -0.18 9.18
C HIS A 740 -28.89 -1.15 9.36
N TYR A 741 -29.19 -2.43 9.51
CA TYR A 741 -28.21 -3.49 9.67
C TYR A 741 -27.38 -3.69 8.40
N TRP A 742 -28.00 -3.68 7.22
CA TRP A 742 -27.27 -3.73 5.96
C TRP A 742 -26.27 -2.56 5.85
N ARG A 743 -26.73 -1.32 6.08
CA ARG A 743 -25.87 -0.13 6.01
C ARG A 743 -24.74 -0.19 7.03
N TRP A 744 -25.05 -0.60 8.25
CA TRP A 744 -24.06 -0.77 9.30
C TRP A 744 -23.02 -1.84 8.93
N ARG A 745 -23.44 -2.95 8.31
CA ARG A 745 -22.58 -4.10 7.97
C ARG A 745 -21.77 -3.90 6.69
N TYR A 746 -22.33 -3.27 5.66
CA TYR A 746 -21.72 -3.21 4.32
C TYR A 746 -21.39 -1.79 3.84
N GLY A 747 -21.70 -0.75 4.61
CA GLY A 747 -21.33 0.64 4.34
C GLY A 747 -22.12 1.35 3.22
N THR A 748 -22.76 0.61 2.32
CA THR A 748 -23.56 1.16 1.20
C THR A 748 -24.98 0.61 1.19
N ALA A 749 -25.97 1.43 0.88
CA ALA A 749 -27.35 0.97 0.68
C ALA A 749 -27.60 0.59 -0.79
N PRO A 750 -28.10 -0.62 -1.09
CA PRO A 750 -28.35 -1.07 -2.46
C PRO A 750 -29.49 -0.30 -3.14
N TRP A 751 -30.33 0.40 -2.39
CA TRP A 751 -31.41 1.26 -2.88
C TRP A 751 -31.01 2.75 -3.04
N GLU A 752 -29.77 3.12 -2.73
CA GLU A 752 -29.21 4.47 -2.96
C GLU A 752 -28.44 4.56 -4.32
N LYS A 753 -28.54 3.52 -5.17
CA LYS A 753 -27.93 3.47 -6.51
C LYS A 753 -28.89 3.84 -7.62
#